data_AF-A0A2D5ZHF0-F1
#
_entry.id   AF-A0A2D5ZHF0-F1
#
_cell.length_a   1.000
_cell.length_b   1.000
_cell.length_c   1.000
_cell.angle_alpha   90.00
_cell.angle_beta   90.00
_cell.angle_gamma   90.00
#
_symmetry.space_group_name_H-M   'P 1'
#
loop_
_entity.id
_entity.type
_entity.pdbx_description
1 polymer ?
#
loop_
_entity_poly.entity_id
_entity_poly.type
_entity_poly.pdbx_seq_one_letter_code
_entity_poly.pdbx_strand_id
1 'polypeptide(L)'
;MEITVQTGHTRPKRGTTLIADSFSSSNGEDVAILIQVDGSPADAKTLEKECKTVIKHALLETNGDAAQRLDGTLKELNGLFKGLTFSQSVEEVHAILGIIDKSGVLHVSHAGRAEAYVVRGSGASQITEYTRGKPTPAFVHIASGALEQRDVIILSTQRLLRTVTPAQLAQLSQRGEHLLDELVTELESEKEQAAIGLLHVSGRSKVASSKPVKSTSSRRRRRKTGALSAVLSSAADVTARVSDYVPSGILGRIQEFVSNFVADLSDPKRKRRAHLLLLAGTVAAFLIIWAVANLSTGSQNRQSRAELETRLEEVNQFIRTAENRRLSGEMDSANTILEQAEQRAKQVMDNESNLFRAEALDLLERIRAKREEINNIVRLSPRMIVNLATKNKDIDAQGFIGLPDGEFIAYDRQDLYRVLLNSVEDPERLIDDELILDADDFPRYQTMVFQTTDNSVIELVNGQPTSMKTEDPAGWIKGTDIETYLRFLYVLSPENNQIYKYERLANRYTAPAEYNVNGDLEGALDMAIDGNIYLLKEGGEVMRLLRGEVKPFTIRHLPEEALKNAIRVYKVFDGHLYFLDPVAGRVLVATPGSSAGGEGTYVRQYILEGDQIGELKDIYVDEEETKMYLIDDKRIHVVDLR
;
A
#
# COMPACT_ATOMS: atom_id res chain seq x y z
N MET A 1 34.56 16.49 -10.19
CA MET A 1 34.49 15.01 -10.26
C MET A 1 34.80 14.64 -11.71
N GLU A 2 35.32 13.45 -12.00
CA GLU A 2 35.49 13.02 -13.39
C GLU A 2 34.30 12.13 -13.74
N ILE A 3 33.61 12.45 -14.84
CA ILE A 3 32.41 11.74 -15.27
C ILE A 3 32.77 10.99 -16.54
N THR A 4 32.47 9.70 -16.56
CA THR A 4 32.60 8.87 -17.76
C THR A 4 31.21 8.63 -18.32
N VAL A 5 30.97 9.05 -19.56
CA VAL A 5 29.70 8.81 -20.26
C VAL A 5 29.86 7.66 -21.25
N GLN A 6 28.95 6.70 -21.20
CA GLN A 6 28.85 5.62 -22.17
C GLN A 6 27.43 5.59 -22.72
N THR A 7 27.27 5.35 -24.03
CA THR A 7 25.95 5.23 -24.66
C THR A 7 25.90 3.96 -25.51
N GLY A 8 24.71 3.37 -25.60
CA GLY A 8 24.44 2.15 -26.36
C GLY A 8 22.96 2.00 -26.63
N HIS A 9 22.58 0.97 -27.37
CA HIS A 9 21.18 0.65 -27.62
C HIS A 9 21.02 -0.83 -27.93
N THR A 10 19.81 -1.35 -27.70
CA THR A 10 19.45 -2.70 -28.15
C THR A 10 19.20 -2.73 -29.66
N ARG A 11 19.02 -3.93 -30.23
CA ARG A 11 18.68 -4.06 -31.65
C ARG A 11 17.28 -3.48 -31.95
N PRO A 12 17.16 -2.50 -32.86
CA PRO A 12 15.86 -1.94 -33.22
C PRO A 12 15.01 -2.93 -34.03
N LYS A 13 13.69 -2.96 -33.75
CA LYS A 13 12.66 -3.61 -34.57
C LYS A 13 12.37 -2.77 -35.81
N ARG A 14 11.73 -3.40 -36.80
CA ARG A 14 11.35 -2.75 -38.05
C ARG A 14 10.38 -1.59 -37.76
N GLY A 15 10.74 -0.39 -38.22
CA GLY A 15 9.93 0.82 -38.01
C GLY A 15 10.33 1.65 -36.79
N THR A 16 11.30 1.19 -35.99
CA THR A 16 11.85 1.95 -34.86
C THR A 16 13.29 2.35 -35.13
N THR A 17 13.65 3.56 -34.72
CA THR A 17 15.05 4.04 -34.69
C THR A 17 15.43 4.37 -33.24
N LEU A 18 16.62 3.93 -32.83
CA LEU A 18 17.20 4.20 -31.51
C LEU A 18 18.45 5.06 -31.70
N ILE A 19 18.55 6.15 -30.94
CA ILE A 19 19.64 7.13 -30.98
C ILE A 19 20.18 7.24 -29.55
N ALA A 20 21.51 7.17 -29.40
CA ALA A 20 22.17 7.24 -28.11
C ALA A 20 23.50 8.01 -28.25
N ASP A 21 23.47 9.32 -28.00
CA ASP A 21 24.62 10.20 -28.19
C ASP A 21 25.04 10.88 -26.89
N SER A 22 26.33 11.20 -26.80
CA SER A 22 26.91 12.02 -25.75
C SER A 22 27.77 13.14 -26.33
N PHE A 23 27.83 14.25 -25.60
CA PHE A 23 28.55 15.45 -25.99
C PHE A 23 29.24 16.08 -24.78
N SER A 24 30.26 16.90 -25.03
CA SER A 24 30.82 17.81 -24.04
C SER A 24 30.50 19.24 -24.45
N SER A 25 29.97 20.04 -23.52
CA SER A 25 29.65 21.45 -23.78
C SER A 25 30.93 22.28 -23.95
N SER A 26 30.81 23.49 -24.51
CA SER A 26 31.92 24.45 -24.58
C SER A 26 32.48 24.81 -23.20
N ASN A 27 31.67 24.62 -22.16
CA ASN A 27 32.08 24.78 -20.77
C ASN A 27 32.80 23.55 -20.21
N GLY A 28 32.79 22.38 -20.87
CA GLY A 28 33.35 21.14 -20.32
C GLY A 28 32.38 20.43 -19.37
N GLU A 29 31.08 20.52 -19.67
CA GLU A 29 30.00 19.80 -19.00
C GLU A 29 29.60 18.59 -19.84
N ASP A 30 29.16 17.52 -19.20
CA ASP A 30 28.80 16.28 -19.88
C ASP A 30 27.31 16.25 -20.18
N VAL A 31 26.96 15.96 -21.44
CA VAL A 31 25.58 15.92 -21.93
C VAL A 31 25.31 14.57 -22.59
N ALA A 32 24.15 13.98 -22.30
CA ALA A 32 23.69 12.75 -22.93
C ALA A 32 22.26 12.91 -23.43
N ILE A 33 21.99 12.44 -24.66
CA ILE A 33 20.65 12.35 -25.21
C ILE A 33 20.37 10.95 -25.74
N LEU A 34 19.21 10.42 -25.37
CA LEU A 34 18.69 9.18 -25.90
C LEU A 34 17.32 9.45 -26.53
N ILE A 35 17.07 8.86 -27.70
CA ILE A 35 15.81 9.01 -28.42
C ILE A 35 15.42 7.66 -29.01
N GLN A 36 14.17 7.26 -28.78
CA GLN A 36 13.47 6.22 -29.50
C GLN A 36 12.36 6.86 -30.33
N VAL A 37 12.32 6.55 -31.61
CA VAL A 37 11.36 7.10 -32.57
C VAL A 37 10.75 5.97 -33.38
N ASP A 38 9.42 5.95 -33.46
CA ASP A 38 8.68 5.06 -34.34
C ASP A 38 8.24 5.84 -35.59
N GLY A 39 8.74 5.44 -36.76
CA GLY A 39 8.56 6.16 -38.02
C GLY A 39 9.47 5.66 -39.16
N SER A 40 9.44 6.36 -40.29
CA SER A 40 10.30 6.00 -41.43
C SER A 40 11.78 6.27 -41.09
N PRO A 41 12.73 5.44 -41.59
CA PRO A 41 14.16 5.68 -41.35
C PRO A 41 14.66 7.04 -41.86
N ALA A 42 14.02 7.61 -42.88
CA ALA A 42 14.37 8.92 -43.42
C ALA A 42 13.93 10.06 -42.49
N ASP A 43 12.73 9.96 -41.93
CA ASP A 43 12.18 10.94 -41.01
C ASP A 43 12.92 10.90 -39.66
N ALA A 44 13.20 9.70 -39.15
CA ALA A 44 13.99 9.51 -37.93
C ALA A 44 15.40 10.11 -38.06
N LYS A 45 16.06 9.94 -39.21
CA LYS A 45 17.38 10.53 -39.48
C LYS A 45 17.32 12.06 -39.58
N THR A 46 16.24 12.60 -40.12
CA THR A 46 16.02 14.05 -40.18
C THR A 46 15.83 14.60 -38.77
N LEU A 47 14.96 13.97 -37.97
CA LEU A 47 14.75 14.32 -36.58
C LEU A 47 16.03 14.26 -35.75
N GLU A 48 16.85 13.21 -35.90
CA GLU A 48 18.15 13.10 -35.25
C GLU A 48 19.03 14.32 -35.53
N LYS A 49 19.14 14.72 -36.80
CA LYS A 49 19.97 15.85 -37.22
C LYS A 49 19.47 17.18 -36.66
N GLU A 50 18.16 17.41 -36.67
CA GLU A 50 17.55 18.63 -36.12
C GLU A 50 17.73 18.68 -34.59
N CYS A 51 17.49 17.58 -33.87
CA CYS A 51 17.76 17.49 -32.42
C CYS A 51 19.22 17.81 -32.09
N LYS A 52 20.18 17.21 -32.82
CA LYS A 52 21.61 17.50 -32.63
C LYS A 52 21.95 18.96 -32.86
N THR A 53 21.29 19.60 -33.83
CA THR A 53 21.50 21.02 -34.16
C THR A 53 20.97 21.92 -33.04
N VAL A 54 19.76 21.66 -32.55
CA VAL A 54 19.16 22.38 -31.41
C VAL A 54 20.04 22.25 -30.17
N ILE A 55 20.43 21.03 -29.80
CA ILE A 55 21.27 20.78 -28.60
C ILE A 55 22.61 21.49 -28.72
N LYS A 56 23.25 21.43 -29.90
CA LYS A 56 24.54 22.07 -30.11
C LYS A 56 24.46 23.58 -29.87
N HIS A 57 23.48 24.25 -30.46
CA HIS A 57 23.37 25.71 -30.36
C HIS A 57 22.79 26.17 -29.01
N ALA A 58 21.67 25.59 -28.56
CA ALA A 58 20.95 26.03 -27.37
C ALA A 58 21.56 25.52 -26.06
N LEU A 59 22.17 24.32 -26.05
CA LEU A 59 22.72 23.72 -24.83
C LEU A 59 24.24 23.79 -24.75
N LEU A 60 24.96 23.44 -25.83
CA LEU A 60 26.43 23.26 -25.77
C LEU A 60 27.22 24.56 -25.99
N GLU A 61 26.77 25.42 -26.92
CA GLU A 61 27.46 26.66 -27.31
C GLU A 61 26.96 27.90 -26.57
N THR A 62 25.75 27.84 -26.02
CA THR A 62 25.17 28.96 -25.26
C THR A 62 25.85 29.09 -23.90
N ASN A 63 26.14 30.33 -23.49
CA ASN A 63 26.69 30.64 -22.17
C ASN A 63 25.57 30.85 -21.14
N GLY A 64 25.81 30.48 -19.89
CA GLY A 64 24.86 30.69 -18.79
C GLY A 64 24.71 29.47 -17.90
N ASP A 65 23.78 29.57 -16.95
CA ASP A 65 23.44 28.49 -16.03
C ASP A 65 22.95 27.23 -16.77
N ALA A 66 23.37 26.04 -16.31
CA ALA A 66 23.08 24.78 -16.98
C ALA A 66 21.59 24.43 -16.98
N ALA A 67 20.88 24.68 -15.87
CA ALA A 67 19.45 24.42 -15.78
C ALA A 67 18.65 25.34 -16.72
N GLN A 68 19.03 26.62 -16.80
CA GLN A 68 18.39 27.57 -17.71
C GLN A 68 18.63 27.22 -19.18
N ARG A 69 19.85 26.83 -19.55
CA ARG A 69 20.16 26.37 -20.92
C ARG A 69 19.39 25.11 -21.27
N LEU A 70 19.30 24.16 -20.33
CA LEU A 70 18.50 22.96 -20.52
C LEU A 70 17.03 23.32 -20.75
N ASP A 71 16.41 24.14 -19.90
CA ASP A 71 15.02 24.58 -20.07
C ASP A 71 14.76 25.24 -21.43
N GLY A 72 15.65 26.13 -21.87
CA GLY A 72 15.58 26.74 -23.21
C GLY A 72 15.66 25.71 -24.33
N THR A 73 16.58 24.76 -24.23
CA THR A 73 16.75 23.68 -25.22
C THR A 73 15.52 22.78 -25.27
N LEU A 74 14.94 22.42 -24.12
CA LEU A 74 13.74 21.58 -24.03
C LEU A 74 12.53 22.27 -24.68
N LYS A 75 12.40 23.60 -24.55
CA LYS A 75 11.34 24.37 -25.23
C LYS A 75 11.46 24.31 -26.76
N GLU A 76 12.67 24.43 -27.28
CA GLU A 76 12.92 24.29 -28.73
C GLU A 76 12.66 22.87 -29.23
N LEU A 77 13.12 21.85 -28.49
CA LEU A 77 12.85 20.44 -28.82
C LEU A 77 11.35 20.11 -28.78
N ASN A 78 10.62 20.65 -27.81
CA ASN A 78 9.15 20.51 -27.76
C ASN A 78 8.48 21.15 -28.98
N GLY A 79 8.97 22.30 -29.44
CA GLY A 79 8.53 22.93 -30.69
C GLY A 79 8.77 22.04 -31.91
N LEU A 80 9.96 21.46 -32.01
CA LEU A 80 10.34 20.52 -33.07
C LEU A 80 9.45 19.28 -33.07
N PHE A 81 9.26 18.64 -31.91
CA PHE A 81 8.42 17.45 -31.76
C PHE A 81 6.97 17.74 -32.13
N LYS A 82 6.41 18.87 -31.66
CA LYS A 82 5.05 19.29 -32.03
C LYS A 82 4.88 19.47 -33.54
N GLY A 83 5.88 20.03 -34.23
CA GLY A 83 5.86 20.18 -35.69
C GLY A 83 5.83 18.84 -36.43
N LEU A 84 6.61 17.87 -35.96
CA LEU A 84 6.73 16.55 -36.59
C LEU A 84 5.53 15.63 -36.33
N THR A 85 4.91 15.74 -35.16
CA THR A 85 3.64 15.06 -34.86
C THR A 85 2.51 15.63 -35.71
N PHE A 86 2.48 16.96 -35.92
CA PHE A 86 1.48 17.59 -36.78
C PHE A 86 1.62 17.18 -38.26
N SER A 87 2.85 16.96 -38.75
CA SER A 87 3.10 16.50 -40.12
C SER A 87 2.94 14.99 -40.32
N GLN A 88 2.59 14.23 -39.27
CA GLN A 88 2.49 12.76 -39.26
C GLN A 88 3.78 12.05 -39.73
N SER A 89 4.95 12.71 -39.58
CA SER A 89 6.23 12.15 -40.01
C SER A 89 6.81 11.17 -38.99
N VAL A 90 6.33 11.22 -37.74
CA VAL A 90 6.73 10.37 -36.62
C VAL A 90 5.49 10.03 -35.79
N GLU A 91 5.32 8.76 -35.46
CA GLU A 91 4.16 8.26 -34.69
C GLU A 91 4.36 8.46 -33.19
N GLU A 92 5.50 8.02 -32.65
CA GLU A 92 5.84 8.15 -31.24
C GLU A 92 7.31 8.55 -31.05
N VAL A 93 7.56 9.39 -30.04
CA VAL A 93 8.92 9.76 -29.59
C VAL A 93 9.04 9.53 -28.09
N HIS A 94 10.10 8.84 -27.67
CA HIS A 94 10.50 8.73 -26.28
C HIS A 94 11.94 9.20 -26.17
N ALA A 95 12.18 10.24 -25.38
CA ALA A 95 13.48 10.89 -25.35
C ALA A 95 13.87 11.26 -23.92
N ILE A 96 15.17 11.29 -23.65
CA ILE A 96 15.70 11.79 -22.39
C ILE A 96 16.98 12.57 -22.65
N LEU A 97 17.08 13.75 -22.03
CA LEU A 97 18.21 14.66 -22.16
C LEU A 97 18.69 15.03 -20.76
N GLY A 98 19.98 14.78 -20.52
CA GLY A 98 20.64 15.11 -19.26
C GLY A 98 21.90 15.95 -19.49
N ILE A 99 22.17 16.88 -18.57
CA ILE A 99 23.41 17.64 -18.47
C ILE A 99 23.93 17.59 -17.04
N ILE A 100 25.22 17.34 -16.86
CA ILE A 100 25.89 17.48 -15.57
C ILE A 100 26.76 18.73 -15.60
N ASP A 101 26.42 19.68 -14.74
CA ASP A 101 27.14 20.94 -14.66
C ASP A 101 28.53 20.79 -13.99
N LYS A 102 29.31 21.87 -13.98
CA LYS A 102 30.64 21.88 -13.34
C LYS A 102 30.60 21.70 -11.82
N SER A 103 29.46 22.01 -11.19
CA SER A 103 29.28 21.87 -9.76
C SER A 103 28.99 20.42 -9.35
N GLY A 104 28.72 19.55 -10.33
CA GLY A 104 28.38 18.15 -10.12
C GLY A 104 26.87 17.95 -9.90
N VAL A 105 26.04 18.88 -10.35
CA VAL A 105 24.59 18.77 -10.33
C VAL A 105 24.12 18.21 -11.67
N LEU A 106 23.38 17.11 -11.62
CA LEU A 106 22.67 16.56 -12.77
C LEU A 106 21.36 17.33 -12.94
N HIS A 107 21.09 17.77 -14.16
CA HIS A 107 19.78 18.23 -14.61
C HIS A 107 19.30 17.30 -15.73
N VAL A 108 18.13 16.70 -15.57
CA VAL A 108 17.59 15.73 -16.53
C VAL A 108 16.10 15.93 -16.75
N SER A 109 15.66 15.79 -18.00
CA SER A 109 14.25 15.79 -18.37
C SER A 109 13.98 14.71 -19.41
N HIS A 110 12.77 14.17 -19.39
CA HIS A 110 12.33 13.12 -20.31
C HIS A 110 11.05 13.51 -21.06
N ALA A 111 10.80 12.84 -22.17
CA ALA A 111 9.58 12.86 -22.96
C ALA A 111 9.13 11.40 -23.24
N GLY A 112 7.82 11.17 -23.24
CA GLY A 112 7.27 9.83 -23.44
C GLY A 112 7.60 8.88 -22.28
N ARG A 113 8.03 7.65 -22.57
CA ARG A 113 8.29 6.60 -21.57
C ARG A 113 9.75 6.45 -21.14
N ALA A 114 10.62 7.36 -21.56
CA ALA A 114 12.02 7.36 -21.16
C ALA A 114 12.14 7.65 -19.66
N GLU A 115 13.13 7.07 -18.98
CA GLU A 115 13.34 7.19 -17.53
C GLU A 115 14.83 7.32 -17.20
N ALA A 116 15.13 7.98 -16.08
CA ALA A 116 16.45 8.00 -15.47
C ALA A 116 16.45 7.40 -14.08
N TYR A 117 17.56 6.77 -13.72
CA TYR A 117 17.79 6.16 -12.42
C TYR A 117 19.14 6.60 -11.86
N VAL A 118 19.21 6.77 -10.54
CA VAL A 118 20.44 6.91 -9.79
C VAL A 118 20.69 5.64 -8.98
N VAL A 119 21.90 5.10 -9.08
CA VAL A 119 22.37 4.02 -8.24
C VAL A 119 23.39 4.59 -7.25
N ARG A 120 23.03 4.55 -5.97
CA ARG A 120 23.84 5.04 -4.86
C ARG A 120 23.99 3.95 -3.80
N GLY A 121 25.23 3.53 -3.55
CA GLY A 121 25.54 2.45 -2.61
C GLY A 121 24.96 1.10 -3.07
N SER A 122 23.98 0.58 -2.32
CA SER A 122 23.26 -0.67 -2.64
C SER A 122 21.83 -0.44 -3.13
N GLY A 123 21.41 0.81 -3.33
CA GLY A 123 20.07 1.18 -3.78
C GLY A 123 20.08 1.76 -5.20
N ALA A 124 19.02 1.48 -5.94
CA ALA A 124 18.70 2.14 -7.21
C ALA A 124 17.34 2.84 -7.06
N SER A 125 17.23 4.08 -7.53
CA SER A 125 16.01 4.87 -7.46
C SER A 125 15.78 5.61 -8.76
N GLN A 126 14.52 5.64 -9.22
CA GLN A 126 14.12 6.45 -10.37
C GLN A 126 14.12 7.93 -9.97
N ILE A 127 14.65 8.79 -10.86
CA ILE A 127 14.77 10.24 -10.61
C ILE A 127 13.94 11.09 -11.57
N THR A 128 13.31 10.48 -12.57
CA THR A 128 12.40 11.16 -13.49
C THR A 128 10.96 10.76 -13.20
N GLU A 129 10.08 11.74 -13.15
CA GLU A 129 8.66 11.56 -12.90
C GLU A 129 7.83 11.85 -14.15
N TYR A 130 6.87 10.97 -14.43
CA TYR A 130 5.95 11.13 -15.54
C TYR A 130 4.85 12.11 -15.18
N THR A 131 4.60 13.10 -16.04
CA THR A 131 3.49 14.07 -15.89
C THR A 131 2.42 13.74 -16.93
N ARG A 132 1.19 13.44 -16.49
CA ARG A 132 0.04 13.29 -17.41
C ARG A 132 -0.51 14.66 -17.83
N GLY A 133 -1.19 14.70 -18.98
CA GLY A 133 -1.84 15.91 -19.52
C GLY A 133 -0.98 16.75 -20.49
N LYS A 134 0.33 16.50 -20.60
CA LYS A 134 1.16 17.14 -21.65
C LYS A 134 1.08 16.35 -22.97
N PRO A 135 1.00 17.02 -24.14
CA PRO A 135 0.94 16.34 -25.42
C PRO A 135 2.19 15.46 -25.60
N THR A 136 2.00 14.15 -25.76
CA THR A 136 3.08 13.28 -26.19
C THR A 136 3.41 13.59 -27.66
N PRO A 137 4.68 13.79 -28.02
CA PRO A 137 5.88 13.77 -27.18
C PRO A 137 6.36 15.17 -26.78
N ALA A 138 6.29 15.50 -25.49
CA ALA A 138 6.87 16.73 -24.93
C ALA A 138 7.71 16.41 -23.69
N PHE A 139 8.86 17.05 -23.57
CA PHE A 139 9.69 17.03 -22.38
C PHE A 139 8.95 17.65 -21.20
N VAL A 140 9.02 16.98 -20.05
CA VAL A 140 8.34 17.40 -18.80
C VAL A 140 9.35 17.91 -17.77
N HIS A 141 9.03 17.88 -16.48
CA HIS A 141 9.84 18.44 -15.38
C HIS A 141 11.35 18.19 -15.53
N ILE A 142 12.15 19.15 -15.06
CA ILE A 142 13.60 19.00 -14.94
C ILE A 142 13.91 18.53 -13.53
N ALA A 143 14.31 17.27 -13.39
CA ALA A 143 14.84 16.75 -12.14
C ALA A 143 16.28 17.25 -11.97
N SER A 144 16.58 17.86 -10.83
CA SER A 144 17.89 18.45 -10.53
C SER A 144 18.43 17.92 -9.21
N GLY A 145 19.67 17.47 -9.16
CA GLY A 145 20.25 16.93 -7.93
C GLY A 145 21.77 16.82 -7.96
N ALA A 146 22.40 17.07 -6.80
CA ALA A 146 23.83 16.93 -6.63
C ALA A 146 24.25 15.46 -6.65
N LEU A 147 25.30 15.16 -7.42
CA LEU A 147 25.89 13.83 -7.54
C LEU A 147 26.96 13.59 -6.47
N GLU A 148 26.99 12.36 -5.97
CA GLU A 148 28.00 11.87 -5.03
C GLU A 148 29.07 11.02 -5.73
N GLN A 149 30.20 10.81 -5.04
CA GLN A 149 31.24 9.93 -5.57
C GLN A 149 30.71 8.50 -5.70
N ARG A 150 30.99 7.86 -6.84
CA ARG A 150 30.53 6.51 -7.20
C ARG A 150 29.05 6.40 -7.53
N ASP A 151 28.32 7.51 -7.65
CA ASP A 151 27.00 7.46 -8.25
C ASP A 151 27.11 6.95 -9.69
N VAL A 152 26.14 6.11 -10.07
CA VAL A 152 25.93 5.68 -11.45
C VAL A 152 24.56 6.17 -11.87
N ILE A 153 24.52 6.98 -12.92
CA ILE A 153 23.28 7.44 -13.53
C ILE A 153 23.00 6.59 -14.75
N ILE A 154 21.79 6.05 -14.82
CA ILE A 154 21.32 5.20 -15.90
C ILE A 154 20.15 5.92 -16.58
N LEU A 155 20.30 6.27 -17.84
CA LEU A 155 19.27 6.83 -18.70
C LEU A 155 18.77 5.76 -19.65
N SER A 156 17.47 5.68 -19.89
CA SER A 156 16.87 4.71 -20.81
C SER A 156 15.65 5.27 -21.51
N THR A 157 15.44 4.91 -22.78
CA THR A 157 14.17 5.23 -23.49
C THR A 157 13.03 4.26 -23.15
N GLN A 158 13.31 3.25 -22.32
CA GLN A 158 12.36 2.25 -21.85
C GLN A 158 12.40 2.13 -20.32
N ARG A 159 11.27 1.73 -19.72
CA ARG A 159 11.15 1.52 -18.27
C ARG A 159 11.96 0.30 -17.81
N LEU A 160 13.19 0.51 -17.35
CA LEU A 160 14.12 -0.55 -16.96
C LEU A 160 13.60 -1.40 -15.81
N LEU A 161 12.87 -0.80 -14.85
CA LEU A 161 12.37 -1.53 -13.68
C LEU A 161 11.29 -2.57 -13.97
N ARG A 162 10.80 -2.66 -15.22
CA ARG A 162 9.95 -3.78 -15.68
C ARG A 162 10.75 -5.05 -15.99
N THR A 163 12.02 -4.88 -16.33
CA THR A 163 12.92 -5.96 -16.76
C THR A 163 13.94 -6.28 -15.66
N VAL A 164 14.49 -5.24 -15.00
CA VAL A 164 15.57 -5.36 -14.03
C VAL A 164 15.14 -4.71 -12.72
N THR A 165 15.10 -5.49 -11.64
CA THR A 165 14.71 -4.98 -10.31
C THR A 165 15.73 -3.96 -9.77
N PRO A 166 15.34 -3.07 -8.83
CA PRO A 166 16.28 -2.12 -8.23
C PRO A 166 17.51 -2.77 -7.58
N ALA A 167 17.32 -3.95 -6.95
CA ALA A 167 18.41 -4.71 -6.36
C ALA A 167 19.38 -5.26 -7.42
N GLN A 168 18.86 -5.75 -8.55
CA GLN A 168 19.68 -6.17 -9.68
C GLN A 168 20.42 -4.99 -10.30
N LEU A 169 19.77 -3.84 -10.54
CA LEU A 169 20.43 -2.64 -11.04
C LEU A 169 21.58 -2.19 -10.12
N ALA A 170 21.37 -2.22 -8.81
CA ALA A 170 22.41 -1.90 -7.84
C ALA A 170 23.57 -2.90 -7.88
N GLN A 171 23.27 -4.19 -8.01
CA GLN A 171 24.28 -5.25 -8.11
C GLN A 171 25.09 -5.17 -9.42
N LEU A 172 24.44 -4.95 -10.55
CA LEU A 172 25.09 -4.80 -11.86
C LEU A 172 26.00 -3.56 -11.86
N SER A 173 25.56 -2.47 -11.24
CA SER A 173 26.34 -1.22 -11.16
C SER A 173 27.62 -1.33 -10.35
N GLN A 174 27.70 -2.30 -9.42
CA GLN A 174 28.94 -2.60 -8.68
C GLN A 174 30.00 -3.30 -9.53
N ARG A 175 29.62 -3.89 -10.68
CA ARG A 175 30.55 -4.57 -11.60
C ARG A 175 31.20 -3.62 -12.61
N GLY A 176 30.77 -2.36 -12.66
CA GLY A 176 31.49 -1.22 -13.22
C GLY A 176 31.60 -1.20 -14.74
N GLU A 177 32.49 -2.02 -15.32
CA GLU A 177 32.93 -1.85 -16.72
C GLU A 177 32.01 -2.52 -17.76
N HIS A 178 31.14 -3.45 -17.34
CA HIS A 178 30.25 -4.22 -18.24
C HIS A 178 28.76 -3.89 -18.08
N LEU A 179 28.41 -2.87 -17.29
CA LEU A 179 27.02 -2.55 -16.98
C LEU A 179 26.18 -2.29 -18.24
N LEU A 180 26.73 -1.56 -19.22
CA LEU A 180 26.00 -1.25 -20.45
C LEU A 180 25.67 -2.51 -21.25
N ASP A 181 26.67 -3.38 -21.45
CA ASP A 181 26.52 -4.60 -22.23
C ASP A 181 25.56 -5.59 -21.55
N GLU A 182 25.63 -5.70 -20.22
CA GLU A 182 24.72 -6.53 -19.43
C GLU A 182 23.26 -6.02 -19.54
N LEU A 183 23.03 -4.70 -19.43
CA LEU A 183 21.70 -4.12 -19.58
C LEU A 183 21.14 -4.27 -21.00
N VAL A 184 21.97 -4.08 -22.02
CA VAL A 184 21.58 -4.30 -23.42
C VAL A 184 21.19 -5.76 -23.62
N THR A 185 21.99 -6.70 -23.11
CA THR A 185 21.72 -8.14 -23.23
C THR A 185 20.40 -8.54 -22.56
N GLU A 186 20.15 -8.04 -21.36
CA GLU A 186 18.93 -8.37 -20.58
C GLU A 186 17.65 -7.83 -21.27
N LEU A 187 17.71 -6.62 -21.80
CA LEU A 187 16.60 -6.05 -22.56
C LEU A 187 16.37 -6.79 -23.88
N GLU A 188 17.43 -7.22 -24.56
CA GLU A 188 17.31 -8.04 -25.76
C GLU A 188 16.70 -9.42 -25.48
N SER A 189 17.01 -10.05 -24.34
CA SER A 189 16.38 -11.32 -23.95
C SER A 189 14.88 -11.19 -23.73
N GLU A 190 14.42 -10.06 -23.19
CA GLU A 190 13.00 -9.75 -23.01
C GLU A 190 12.35 -9.11 -24.26
N LYS A 191 13.09 -9.02 -25.38
CA LYS A 191 12.63 -8.42 -26.65
C LYS A 191 12.21 -6.95 -26.54
N GLU A 192 12.80 -6.24 -25.59
CA GLU A 192 12.61 -4.83 -25.34
C GLU A 192 13.56 -3.96 -26.18
N GLN A 193 13.08 -2.80 -26.60
CA GLN A 193 13.86 -1.83 -27.39
C GLN A 193 14.19 -0.62 -26.54
N ALA A 194 15.47 -0.31 -26.39
CA ALA A 194 15.89 0.87 -25.65
C ALA A 194 17.22 1.43 -26.16
N ALA A 195 17.33 2.75 -26.19
CA ALA A 195 18.60 3.44 -26.10
C ALA A 195 18.94 3.60 -24.61
N ILE A 196 20.22 3.42 -24.26
CA ILE A 196 20.73 3.41 -22.89
C ILE A 196 21.95 4.33 -22.80
N GLY A 197 22.02 5.10 -21.71
CA GLY A 197 23.16 5.97 -21.39
C GLY A 197 23.58 5.75 -19.94
N LEU A 198 24.88 5.64 -19.70
CA LEU A 198 25.47 5.51 -18.38
C LEU A 198 26.39 6.69 -18.11
N LEU A 199 26.23 7.33 -16.96
CA LEU A 199 27.14 8.37 -16.47
C LEU A 199 27.72 7.92 -15.14
N HIS A 200 29.00 7.59 -15.14
CA HIS A 200 29.72 7.11 -13.96
C HIS A 200 30.51 8.25 -13.32
N VAL A 201 30.25 8.53 -12.03
CA VAL A 201 30.97 9.55 -11.27
C VAL A 201 32.20 8.94 -10.59
N SER A 202 33.38 9.18 -11.16
CA SER A 202 34.64 8.66 -10.62
C SER A 202 35.05 9.37 -9.32
N GLY A 203 35.38 8.60 -8.29
CA GLY A 203 35.97 9.09 -7.05
C GLY A 203 37.50 9.23 -7.17
N ARG A 204 38.06 10.40 -6.84
CA ARG A 204 39.52 10.55 -6.67
C ARG A 204 40.00 9.68 -5.50
N SER A 205 40.72 8.61 -5.80
CA SER A 205 41.34 7.75 -4.80
C SER A 205 42.44 8.51 -4.05
N LYS A 206 42.16 8.92 -2.81
CA LYS A 206 43.21 9.05 -1.79
C LYS A 206 43.24 7.75 -1.00
N VAL A 207 44.20 6.90 -1.35
CA VAL A 207 44.62 5.77 -0.53
C VAL A 207 45.12 6.32 0.81
N ALA A 208 44.29 6.20 1.85
CA ALA A 208 44.73 6.31 3.23
C ALA A 208 44.59 4.93 3.86
N SER A 209 45.74 4.28 3.99
CA SER A 209 45.93 3.02 4.69
C SER A 209 45.49 3.13 6.16
N SER A 210 44.61 2.23 6.60
CA SER A 210 44.63 1.79 7.99
C SER A 210 44.63 0.26 8.03
N LYS A 211 45.76 -0.26 8.52
CA LYS A 211 46.11 -1.67 8.69
C LYS A 211 45.18 -2.40 9.68
N PRO A 212 45.15 -3.74 9.62
CA PRO A 212 44.17 -4.58 10.31
C PRO A 212 44.54 -4.77 11.79
N VAL A 213 43.51 -4.86 12.65
CA VAL A 213 43.69 -5.31 14.03
C VAL A 213 43.54 -6.84 14.07
N LYS A 214 44.64 -7.53 14.36
CA LYS A 214 44.68 -8.94 14.75
C LYS A 214 44.62 -9.07 16.27
N SER A 215 44.15 -10.25 16.66
CA SER A 215 43.94 -10.82 17.99
C SER A 215 45.04 -10.59 19.04
N THR A 216 44.67 -10.67 20.31
CA THR A 216 45.34 -11.61 21.23
C THR A 216 44.52 -11.89 22.49
N SER A 217 44.40 -13.18 22.78
CA SER A 217 44.07 -13.72 24.10
C SER A 217 45.23 -13.52 25.08
N SER A 218 44.96 -13.35 26.38
CA SER A 218 45.75 -14.02 27.42
C SER A 218 45.06 -14.09 28.80
N ARG A 219 45.28 -15.25 29.43
CA ARG A 219 44.84 -15.78 30.71
C ARG A 219 45.33 -15.03 31.96
N ARG A 220 44.51 -15.05 33.03
CA ARG A 220 44.85 -15.42 34.43
C ARG A 220 43.54 -15.59 35.21
N ARG A 221 43.08 -16.76 35.71
CA ARG A 221 43.58 -17.81 36.63
C ARG A 221 43.49 -17.46 38.13
N ARG A 222 42.40 -17.90 38.79
CA ARG A 222 42.31 -18.50 40.16
C ARG A 222 40.86 -19.03 40.35
N ARG A 223 40.56 -20.35 40.35
CA ARG A 223 40.57 -21.34 41.46
C ARG A 223 40.00 -20.75 42.77
N LYS A 224 39.01 -21.33 43.48
CA LYS A 224 38.38 -22.66 43.48
C LYS A 224 37.15 -22.62 44.44
N THR A 225 36.35 -23.70 44.44
CA THR A 225 35.44 -24.26 45.48
C THR A 225 33.94 -23.97 45.41
N GLY A 226 33.16 -25.06 45.41
CA GLY A 226 31.82 -25.10 46.01
C GLY A 226 30.70 -25.51 45.06
N ALA A 227 30.64 -26.79 44.69
CA ALA A 227 29.39 -27.37 44.22
C ALA A 227 28.50 -27.73 45.43
N LEU A 228 27.18 -27.70 45.19
CA LEU A 228 26.09 -28.27 46.00
C LEU A 228 25.49 -27.38 47.11
N SER A 229 24.64 -26.43 46.73
CA SER A 229 23.47 -26.01 47.54
C SER A 229 22.55 -25.05 46.77
N ALA A 230 21.68 -25.55 45.88
CA ALA A 230 20.53 -24.78 45.36
C ALA A 230 19.50 -25.67 44.63
N VAL A 231 19.31 -26.91 45.07
CA VAL A 231 18.14 -27.71 44.70
C VAL A 231 17.69 -28.34 46.00
N LEU A 232 16.65 -27.77 46.63
CA LEU A 232 15.74 -28.37 47.62
C LEU A 232 15.06 -27.24 48.43
N SER A 233 13.98 -26.67 47.90
CA SER A 233 12.94 -26.03 48.71
C SER A 233 11.66 -25.81 47.89
N SER A 234 10.86 -26.86 47.69
CA SER A 234 9.41 -26.76 47.46
C SER A 234 8.79 -28.15 47.31
N ALA A 235 8.48 -28.80 48.44
CA ALA A 235 7.65 -30.00 48.47
C ALA A 235 6.91 -30.08 49.82
N ALA A 236 6.04 -29.12 50.05
CA ALA A 236 5.04 -29.15 51.11
C ALA A 236 3.75 -28.62 50.51
N ASP A 237 3.04 -29.49 49.78
CA ASP A 237 1.59 -29.40 49.48
C ASP A 237 1.19 -30.50 48.50
N VAL A 238 1.22 -31.78 48.91
CA VAL A 238 0.62 -32.88 48.11
C VAL A 238 -0.10 -33.94 48.96
N THR A 239 -0.08 -33.88 50.30
CA THR A 239 -0.73 -34.91 51.12
C THR A 239 -2.15 -34.56 51.57
N ALA A 240 -3.04 -34.37 50.60
CA ALA A 240 -4.47 -34.56 50.80
C ALA A 240 -5.07 -35.14 49.51
N ARG A 241 -5.74 -36.29 49.62
CA ARG A 241 -6.46 -37.06 48.58
C ARG A 241 -5.70 -38.20 47.88
N VAL A 242 -5.39 -39.25 48.63
CA VAL A 242 -5.34 -40.62 48.08
C VAL A 242 -5.86 -41.58 49.17
N SER A 243 -7.17 -41.68 49.36
CA SER A 243 -7.77 -42.71 50.24
C SER A 243 -8.66 -43.74 49.53
N ASP A 244 -8.92 -43.62 48.22
CA ASP A 244 -10.07 -44.35 47.63
C ASP A 244 -9.73 -45.39 46.55
N TYR A 245 -8.46 -45.77 46.36
CA TYR A 245 -8.09 -46.67 45.24
C TYR A 245 -7.10 -47.79 45.59
N VAL A 246 -7.43 -48.65 46.57
CA VAL A 246 -6.69 -49.92 46.74
C VAL A 246 -7.66 -51.11 46.87
N PRO A 247 -7.67 -52.09 45.94
CA PRO A 247 -8.51 -53.28 46.00
C PRO A 247 -8.09 -54.27 47.09
N SER A 248 -9.07 -54.96 47.66
CA SER A 248 -9.01 -55.84 48.85
C SER A 248 -8.19 -57.13 48.74
N GLY A 249 -7.56 -57.42 47.60
CA GLY A 249 -6.75 -58.64 47.40
C GLY A 249 -5.28 -58.53 47.85
N ILE A 250 -4.79 -57.31 48.07
CA ILE A 250 -3.37 -57.04 48.38
C ILE A 250 -3.08 -57.16 49.89
N LEU A 251 -4.09 -56.93 50.74
CA LEU A 251 -3.97 -56.98 52.20
C LEU A 251 -3.60 -58.37 52.73
N GLY A 252 -4.11 -59.45 52.12
CA GLY A 252 -3.82 -60.83 52.55
C GLY A 252 -2.37 -61.25 52.36
N ARG A 253 -1.73 -60.83 51.26
CA ARG A 253 -0.32 -61.14 50.98
C ARG A 253 0.66 -60.30 51.81
N ILE A 254 0.26 -59.08 52.18
CA ILE A 254 1.05 -58.23 53.07
C ILE A 254 1.05 -58.80 54.50
N GLN A 255 -0.07 -59.37 54.95
CA GLN A 255 -0.19 -59.93 56.30
C GLN A 255 0.67 -61.20 56.51
N GLU A 256 0.84 -62.01 55.45
CA GLU A 256 1.67 -63.23 55.44
C GLU A 256 3.18 -62.93 55.37
N PHE A 257 3.56 -61.84 54.68
CA PHE A 257 4.94 -61.36 54.65
C PHE A 257 5.34 -60.73 56.00
N VAL A 258 4.42 -60.00 56.64
CA VAL A 258 4.66 -59.34 57.93
C VAL A 258 4.72 -60.35 59.09
N SER A 259 3.90 -61.41 59.09
CA SER A 259 3.94 -62.42 60.17
C SER A 259 5.24 -63.23 60.18
N ASN A 260 5.74 -63.61 59.00
CA ASN A 260 7.03 -64.30 58.84
C ASN A 260 8.23 -63.39 59.17
N PHE A 261 8.09 -62.08 58.94
CA PHE A 261 9.13 -61.09 59.27
C PHE A 261 9.16 -60.75 60.77
N VAL A 262 8.02 -60.80 61.47
CA VAL A 262 7.92 -60.57 62.93
C VAL A 262 8.46 -61.77 63.74
N ALA A 263 8.35 -62.99 63.22
CA ALA A 263 8.98 -64.17 63.83
C ALA A 263 10.51 -64.16 63.76
N ASP A 264 11.09 -63.46 62.76
CA ASP A 264 12.55 -63.32 62.57
C ASP A 264 13.16 -62.17 63.41
N LEU A 265 12.31 -61.37 64.09
CA LEU A 265 12.69 -60.19 64.87
C LEU A 265 12.77 -60.41 66.40
N SER A 266 12.54 -61.63 66.88
CA SER A 266 12.49 -61.98 68.31
C SER A 266 13.77 -62.64 68.87
N ASP A 267 14.91 -62.56 68.18
CA ASP A 267 16.20 -63.07 68.69
C ASP A 267 17.15 -61.92 69.15
N PRO A 268 17.51 -61.82 70.46
CA PRO A 268 18.02 -60.59 71.07
C PRO A 268 19.52 -60.32 70.86
N LYS A 269 20.09 -60.53 69.66
CA LYS A 269 21.52 -60.21 69.39
C LYS A 269 21.87 -59.51 68.07
N ARG A 270 20.95 -58.95 67.28
CA ARG A 270 21.31 -58.20 66.03
C ARG A 270 20.61 -56.85 65.81
N LYS A 271 20.73 -55.93 66.78
CA LYS A 271 20.14 -54.57 66.72
C LYS A 271 20.78 -53.53 65.76
N ARG A 272 21.72 -53.90 64.88
CA ARG A 272 22.30 -52.95 63.89
C ARG A 272 22.00 -53.25 62.42
N ARG A 273 21.56 -54.45 62.06
CA ARG A 273 21.28 -54.83 60.65
C ARG A 273 19.81 -54.69 60.27
N ALA A 274 18.89 -54.79 61.22
CA ALA A 274 17.45 -54.64 60.99
C ALA A 274 17.03 -53.20 60.59
N HIS A 275 17.67 -52.17 61.17
CA HIS A 275 17.40 -50.77 60.80
C HIS A 275 17.86 -50.43 59.37
N LEU A 276 18.94 -51.05 58.88
CA LEU A 276 19.40 -50.87 57.50
C LEU A 276 18.44 -51.50 56.48
N LEU A 277 17.85 -52.65 56.80
CA LEU A 277 16.87 -53.32 55.93
C LEU A 277 15.53 -52.59 55.89
N LEU A 278 15.07 -52.00 57.00
CA LEU A 278 13.87 -51.15 57.03
C LEU A 278 14.08 -49.84 56.25
N LEU A 279 15.26 -49.23 56.35
CA LEU A 279 15.61 -48.04 55.57
C LEU A 279 15.69 -48.36 54.06
N ALA A 280 16.28 -49.50 53.69
CA ALA A 280 16.33 -49.94 52.30
C ALA A 280 14.94 -50.25 51.72
N GLY A 281 14.06 -50.88 52.52
CA GLY A 281 12.68 -51.18 52.11
C GLY A 281 11.82 -49.92 51.90
N THR A 282 11.96 -48.92 52.77
CA THR A 282 11.24 -47.63 52.63
C THR A 282 11.74 -46.81 51.45
N VAL A 283 13.05 -46.78 51.19
CA VAL A 283 13.62 -46.14 49.98
C VAL A 283 13.18 -46.86 48.70
N ALA A 284 13.15 -48.20 48.71
CA ALA A 284 12.67 -48.97 47.56
C ALA A 284 11.17 -48.74 47.29
N ALA A 285 10.33 -48.71 48.32
CA ALA A 285 8.91 -48.39 48.18
C ALA A 285 8.70 -46.96 47.66
N PHE A 286 9.48 -45.99 48.15
CA PHE A 286 9.45 -44.62 47.66
C PHE A 286 9.89 -44.52 46.19
N LEU A 287 10.95 -45.22 45.79
CA LEU A 287 11.39 -45.27 44.38
C LEU A 287 10.37 -45.93 43.47
N ILE A 288 9.65 -46.95 43.95
CA ILE A 288 8.57 -47.60 43.19
C ILE A 288 7.38 -46.65 43.06
N ILE A 289 6.96 -45.99 44.15
CA ILE A 289 5.88 -44.98 44.10
C ILE A 289 6.27 -43.81 43.21
N TRP A 290 7.52 -43.33 43.29
CA TRP A 290 8.05 -42.28 42.43
C TRP A 290 8.13 -42.70 40.96
N ALA A 291 8.57 -43.94 40.68
CA ALA A 291 8.60 -44.48 39.32
C ALA A 291 7.18 -44.66 38.76
N VAL A 292 6.24 -45.18 39.55
CA VAL A 292 4.82 -45.36 39.15
C VAL A 292 4.13 -44.01 38.96
N ALA A 293 4.36 -43.05 39.85
CA ALA A 293 3.86 -41.68 39.70
C ALA A 293 4.44 -41.05 38.43
N ASN A 294 5.76 -41.09 38.23
CA ASN A 294 6.43 -40.51 37.07
C ASN A 294 6.06 -41.20 35.74
N LEU A 295 5.79 -42.52 35.76
CA LEU A 295 5.26 -43.27 34.60
C LEU A 295 3.78 -42.94 34.32
N SER A 296 2.97 -42.73 35.37
CA SER A 296 1.56 -42.36 35.26
C SER A 296 1.38 -40.92 34.75
N THR A 297 2.09 -39.94 35.32
CA THR A 297 2.06 -38.55 34.84
C THR A 297 2.76 -38.43 33.48
N GLY A 298 3.82 -39.21 33.24
CA GLY A 298 4.51 -39.27 31.95
C GLY A 298 3.65 -39.88 30.84
N SER A 299 2.76 -40.83 31.14
CA SER A 299 1.82 -41.42 30.17
C SER A 299 0.69 -40.45 29.78
N GLN A 300 0.03 -39.82 30.76
CA GLN A 300 -1.02 -38.83 30.50
C GLN A 300 -0.50 -37.56 29.80
N ASN A 301 0.70 -37.10 30.18
CA ASN A 301 1.34 -35.97 29.49
C ASN A 301 1.79 -36.33 28.06
N ARG A 302 2.13 -37.60 27.78
CA ARG A 302 2.44 -38.03 26.41
C ARG A 302 1.18 -38.11 25.55
N GLN A 303 0.07 -38.58 26.10
CA GLN A 303 -1.19 -38.70 25.37
C GLN A 303 -1.80 -37.33 25.06
N SER A 304 -1.84 -36.41 26.04
CA SER A 304 -2.28 -35.02 25.82
C SER A 304 -1.37 -34.25 24.87
N ARG A 305 -0.04 -34.48 24.93
CA ARG A 305 0.91 -33.86 24.00
C ARG A 305 0.71 -34.37 22.56
N ALA A 306 0.49 -35.68 22.38
CA ALA A 306 0.21 -36.25 21.06
C ALA A 306 -1.13 -35.75 20.50
N GLU A 307 -2.16 -35.59 21.34
CA GLU A 307 -3.44 -35.04 20.91
C GLU A 307 -3.33 -33.58 20.44
N LEU A 308 -2.59 -32.74 21.17
CA LEU A 308 -2.34 -31.36 20.78
C LEU A 308 -1.50 -31.27 19.51
N GLU A 309 -0.51 -32.15 19.35
CA GLU A 309 0.30 -32.23 18.13
C GLU A 309 -0.57 -32.58 16.90
N THR A 310 -1.49 -33.53 17.02
CA THR A 310 -2.47 -33.83 15.96
C THR A 310 -3.34 -32.62 15.63
N ARG A 311 -3.82 -31.87 16.63
CA ARG A 311 -4.61 -30.65 16.41
C ARG A 311 -3.82 -29.57 15.67
N LEU A 312 -2.53 -29.40 15.98
CA LEU A 312 -1.65 -28.48 15.25
C LEU A 312 -1.46 -28.92 13.79
N GLU A 313 -1.38 -30.23 13.54
CA GLU A 313 -1.30 -30.77 12.18
C GLU A 313 -2.61 -30.56 11.40
N GLU A 314 -3.77 -30.76 12.03
CA GLU A 314 -5.10 -30.44 11.46
C GLU A 314 -5.19 -28.96 11.06
N VAL A 315 -4.74 -28.04 11.91
CA VAL A 315 -4.74 -26.60 11.61
C VAL A 315 -3.90 -26.31 10.36
N ASN A 316 -2.72 -26.92 10.23
CA ASN A 316 -1.90 -26.76 9.03
C ASN A 316 -2.57 -27.35 7.77
N GLN A 317 -3.29 -28.46 7.90
CA GLN A 317 -4.07 -29.02 6.79
C GLN A 317 -5.22 -28.10 6.37
N PHE A 318 -5.90 -27.45 7.32
CA PHE A 318 -6.94 -26.47 7.01
C PHE A 318 -6.37 -25.27 6.25
N ILE A 319 -5.21 -24.73 6.65
CA ILE A 319 -4.55 -23.63 5.93
C ILE A 319 -4.28 -24.02 4.46
N ARG A 320 -3.72 -25.22 4.22
CA ARG A 320 -3.48 -25.71 2.85
C ARG A 320 -4.77 -25.93 2.07
N THR A 321 -5.82 -26.41 2.73
CA THR A 321 -7.13 -26.65 2.09
C THR A 321 -7.77 -25.32 1.70
N ALA A 322 -7.72 -24.30 2.56
CA ALA A 322 -8.20 -22.96 2.26
C ALA A 322 -7.46 -22.36 1.05
N GLU A 323 -6.14 -22.54 0.99
CA GLU A 323 -5.32 -22.08 -0.14
C GLU A 323 -5.72 -22.75 -1.46
N ASN A 324 -5.95 -24.07 -1.46
CA ASN A 324 -6.43 -24.79 -2.65
C ASN A 324 -7.83 -24.33 -3.09
N ARG A 325 -8.71 -24.01 -2.12
CA ARG A 325 -10.05 -23.46 -2.40
C ARG A 325 -9.96 -22.08 -3.03
N ARG A 326 -9.10 -21.21 -2.52
CA ARG A 326 -8.81 -19.90 -3.13
C ARG A 326 -8.32 -20.03 -4.57
N LEU A 327 -7.37 -20.95 -4.83
CA LEU A 327 -6.85 -21.19 -6.18
C LEU A 327 -7.94 -21.71 -7.14
N SER A 328 -9.00 -22.32 -6.61
CA SER A 328 -10.15 -22.79 -7.38
C SER A 328 -11.25 -21.74 -7.53
N GLY A 329 -11.05 -20.52 -7.00
CA GLY A 329 -12.02 -19.42 -7.03
C GLY A 329 -13.12 -19.50 -5.94
N GLU A 330 -13.05 -20.45 -5.03
CA GLU A 330 -14.04 -20.66 -3.97
C GLU A 330 -13.66 -19.86 -2.69
N MET A 331 -13.72 -18.52 -2.77
CA MET A 331 -13.31 -17.63 -1.67
C MET A 331 -14.11 -17.84 -0.38
N ASP A 332 -15.43 -17.96 -0.45
CA ASP A 332 -16.28 -18.13 0.75
C ASP A 332 -15.92 -19.41 1.50
N SER A 333 -15.75 -20.51 0.75
CA SER A 333 -15.32 -21.80 1.31
C SER A 333 -13.92 -21.72 1.93
N ALA A 334 -13.00 -21.00 1.29
CA ALA A 334 -11.66 -20.78 1.84
C ALA A 334 -11.72 -20.01 3.18
N ASN A 335 -12.55 -18.97 3.26
CA ASN A 335 -12.76 -18.19 4.49
C ASN A 335 -13.37 -19.04 5.61
N THR A 336 -14.40 -19.84 5.33
CA THR A 336 -14.99 -20.77 6.33
C THR A 336 -13.95 -21.77 6.86
N ILE A 337 -13.06 -22.28 6.01
CA ILE A 337 -12.00 -23.21 6.44
C ILE A 337 -10.97 -22.49 7.33
N LEU A 338 -10.59 -21.26 7.00
CA LEU A 338 -9.70 -20.47 7.85
C LEU A 338 -10.33 -20.11 9.20
N GLU A 339 -11.65 -19.91 9.25
CA GLU A 339 -12.38 -19.72 10.51
C GLU A 339 -12.33 -20.97 11.38
N GLN A 340 -12.57 -22.16 10.80
CA GLN A 340 -12.43 -23.43 11.49
C GLN A 340 -10.99 -23.66 12.00
N ALA A 341 -9.99 -23.31 11.19
CA ALA A 341 -8.58 -23.36 11.58
C ALA A 341 -8.29 -22.47 12.80
N GLU A 342 -8.84 -21.25 12.82
CA GLU A 342 -8.69 -20.30 13.91
C GLU A 342 -9.31 -20.81 15.21
N GLN A 343 -10.53 -21.35 15.13
CA GLN A 343 -11.23 -21.94 16.28
C GLN A 343 -10.43 -23.10 16.88
N ARG A 344 -9.85 -23.96 16.03
CA ARG A 344 -9.00 -25.08 16.48
C ARG A 344 -7.69 -24.61 17.10
N ALA A 345 -7.04 -23.60 16.53
CA ALA A 345 -5.82 -23.02 17.09
C ALA A 345 -6.10 -22.34 18.46
N LYS A 346 -7.22 -21.64 18.61
CA LYS A 346 -7.68 -21.08 19.90
C LYS A 346 -7.88 -22.16 20.96
N GLN A 347 -8.47 -23.30 20.61
CA GLN A 347 -8.63 -24.43 21.53
C GLN A 347 -7.29 -25.02 22.01
N VAL A 348 -6.24 -24.97 21.20
CA VAL A 348 -4.89 -25.39 21.61
C VAL A 348 -4.25 -24.34 22.52
N MET A 349 -4.44 -23.05 22.22
CA MET A 349 -3.95 -21.92 23.02
C MET A 349 -4.55 -21.87 24.43
N ASP A 350 -5.85 -22.16 24.56
CA ASP A 350 -6.61 -22.08 25.82
C ASP A 350 -6.59 -23.37 26.65
N ASN A 351 -5.76 -24.36 26.26
CA ASN A 351 -5.65 -25.62 26.97
C ASN A 351 -5.03 -25.46 28.37
N GLU A 352 -5.61 -26.13 29.38
CA GLU A 352 -5.19 -26.12 30.79
C GLU A 352 -3.71 -26.46 31.01
N SER A 353 -3.12 -27.26 30.12
CA SER A 353 -1.73 -27.71 30.22
C SER A 353 -0.69 -26.66 29.83
N ASN A 354 -1.09 -25.52 29.23
CA ASN A 354 -0.21 -24.50 28.65
C ASN A 354 0.86 -25.02 27.64
N LEU A 355 0.75 -26.29 27.22
CA LEU A 355 1.61 -26.90 26.22
C LEU A 355 1.26 -26.35 24.83
N PHE A 356 2.28 -26.10 24.02
CA PHE A 356 2.15 -25.59 22.65
C PHE A 356 1.51 -24.20 22.48
N ARG A 357 1.46 -23.39 23.55
CA ARG A 357 0.89 -22.03 23.49
C ARG A 357 1.62 -21.14 22.49
N ALA A 358 2.95 -21.24 22.41
CA ALA A 358 3.76 -20.44 21.48
C ALA A 358 3.47 -20.84 20.02
N GLU A 359 3.35 -22.15 19.77
CA GLU A 359 3.03 -22.72 18.46
C GLU A 359 1.60 -22.39 18.03
N ALA A 360 0.64 -22.39 18.96
CA ALA A 360 -0.73 -21.96 18.70
C ALA A 360 -0.81 -20.46 18.36
N LEU A 361 -0.05 -19.61 19.06
CA LEU A 361 0.05 -18.18 18.73
C LEU A 361 0.67 -17.95 17.34
N ASP A 362 1.76 -18.66 17.01
CA ASP A 362 2.35 -18.64 15.67
C ASP A 362 1.34 -19.06 14.59
N LEU A 363 0.57 -20.12 14.84
CA LEU A 363 -0.48 -20.55 13.91
C LEU A 363 -1.60 -19.52 13.77
N LEU A 364 -2.03 -18.86 14.85
CA LEU A 364 -3.04 -17.82 14.78
C LEU A 364 -2.57 -16.63 13.94
N GLU A 365 -1.32 -16.20 14.10
CA GLU A 365 -0.71 -15.16 13.25
C GLU A 365 -0.63 -15.62 11.79
N ARG A 366 -0.24 -16.88 11.54
CA ARG A 366 -0.22 -17.44 10.17
C ARG A 366 -1.61 -17.54 9.54
N ILE A 367 -2.63 -17.93 10.31
CA ILE A 367 -4.03 -17.98 9.85
C ILE A 367 -4.52 -16.57 9.54
N ARG A 368 -4.21 -15.59 10.39
CA ARG A 368 -4.55 -14.18 10.17
C ARG A 368 -3.89 -13.67 8.90
N ALA A 369 -2.57 -13.83 8.76
CA ALA A 369 -1.83 -13.42 7.57
C ALA A 369 -2.38 -14.11 6.31
N LYS A 370 -2.72 -15.40 6.39
CA LYS A 370 -3.37 -16.10 5.28
C LYS A 370 -4.76 -15.56 4.98
N ARG A 371 -5.59 -15.25 5.98
CA ARG A 371 -6.90 -14.63 5.76
C ARG A 371 -6.76 -13.27 5.07
N GLU A 372 -5.78 -12.47 5.48
CA GLU A 372 -5.45 -11.20 4.84
C GLU A 372 -5.04 -11.42 3.37
N GLU A 373 -4.19 -12.40 3.09
CA GLU A 373 -3.80 -12.78 1.72
C GLU A 373 -5.01 -13.27 0.88
N ILE A 374 -5.87 -14.13 1.42
CA ILE A 374 -7.04 -14.66 0.70
C ILE A 374 -8.02 -13.55 0.34
N ASN A 375 -8.22 -12.59 1.25
CA ASN A 375 -9.16 -11.49 1.07
C ASN A 375 -8.52 -10.25 0.43
N ASN A 376 -7.31 -10.35 -0.12
CA ASN A 376 -6.58 -9.24 -0.72
C ASN A 376 -6.56 -7.99 0.19
N ILE A 377 -6.27 -8.18 1.47
CA ILE A 377 -6.17 -7.09 2.44
C ILE A 377 -4.78 -6.47 2.32
N VAL A 378 -4.72 -5.17 2.07
CA VAL A 378 -3.48 -4.41 1.99
C VAL A 378 -3.48 -3.39 3.13
N ARG A 379 -2.50 -3.49 4.02
CA ARG A 379 -2.31 -2.51 5.10
C ARG A 379 -1.45 -1.36 4.56
N LEU A 380 -1.98 -0.14 4.63
CA LEU A 380 -1.33 1.07 4.15
C LEU A 380 -1.11 2.02 5.33
N SER A 381 -0.03 2.81 5.28
CA SER A 381 0.24 3.87 6.24
C SER A 381 0.10 5.25 5.57
N PRO A 382 -1.08 5.89 5.69
CA PRO A 382 -1.32 7.24 5.18
C PRO A 382 -0.26 8.24 5.61
N ARG A 383 0.26 8.98 4.61
CA ARG A 383 1.17 10.09 4.83
C ARG A 383 0.39 11.39 4.84
N MET A 384 0.50 12.15 5.93
CA MET A 384 -0.05 13.50 6.00
C MET A 384 0.58 14.40 4.93
N ILE A 385 -0.26 15.02 4.10
CA ILE A 385 0.13 16.05 3.13
C ILE A 385 0.12 17.42 3.80
N VAL A 386 -1.00 17.75 4.43
CA VAL A 386 -1.22 19.06 5.01
C VAL A 386 -2.08 18.96 6.27
N ASN A 387 -1.87 19.89 7.18
CA ASN A 387 -2.67 20.07 8.38
C ASN A 387 -3.39 21.42 8.30
N LEU A 388 -4.69 21.40 8.04
CA LEU A 388 -5.54 22.57 7.92
C LEU A 388 -5.62 23.35 9.26
N ALA A 389 -5.42 22.65 10.39
CA ALA A 389 -5.40 23.28 11.70
C ALA A 389 -4.24 24.26 11.94
N THR A 390 -3.30 24.34 10.99
CA THR A 390 -2.26 25.38 10.97
C THR A 390 -2.83 26.77 10.67
N LYS A 391 -3.96 26.85 9.97
CA LYS A 391 -4.66 28.10 9.63
C LYS A 391 -5.81 28.38 10.58
N ASN A 392 -6.61 27.35 10.88
CA ASN A 392 -7.71 27.43 11.84
C ASN A 392 -7.64 26.26 12.82
N LYS A 393 -7.23 26.51 14.07
CA LYS A 393 -7.01 25.44 15.07
C LYS A 393 -8.27 24.62 15.41
N ASP A 394 -9.42 25.26 15.24
CA ASP A 394 -10.74 24.73 15.59
C ASP A 394 -11.49 24.19 14.37
N ILE A 395 -10.81 24.04 13.22
CA ILE A 395 -11.40 23.45 12.03
C ILE A 395 -11.96 22.05 12.31
N ASP A 396 -13.15 21.81 11.76
CA ASP A 396 -13.80 20.51 11.61
C ASP A 396 -14.15 20.34 10.13
N ALA A 397 -13.21 19.79 9.36
CA ALA A 397 -13.36 19.61 7.93
C ALA A 397 -14.54 18.68 7.62
N GLN A 398 -15.35 19.04 6.63
CA GLN A 398 -16.52 18.25 6.21
C GLN A 398 -16.21 17.39 5.00
N GLY A 399 -15.38 17.89 4.08
CA GLY A 399 -15.00 17.21 2.85
C GLY A 399 -13.97 17.99 2.07
N PHE A 400 -13.66 17.51 0.87
CA PHE A 400 -12.70 18.15 -0.01
C PHE A 400 -12.88 17.76 -1.47
N ILE A 401 -12.61 18.72 -2.34
CA ILE A 401 -12.68 18.54 -3.78
C ILE A 401 -11.26 18.37 -4.32
N GLY A 402 -11.02 17.27 -5.03
CA GLY A 402 -9.78 17.04 -5.77
C GLY A 402 -9.79 17.76 -7.12
N LEU A 403 -8.74 18.52 -7.40
CA LEU A 403 -8.55 19.22 -8.67
C LEU A 403 -7.35 18.63 -9.43
N PRO A 404 -7.22 18.90 -10.74
CA PRO A 404 -6.05 18.50 -11.52
C PRO A 404 -4.73 18.96 -10.88
N ASP A 405 -3.63 18.27 -11.21
CA ASP A 405 -2.27 18.56 -10.72
C ASP A 405 -2.05 18.42 -9.19
N GLY A 406 -3.00 17.80 -8.47
CA GLY A 406 -2.88 17.54 -7.03
C GLY A 406 -3.19 18.76 -6.16
N GLU A 407 -3.98 19.68 -6.69
CA GLU A 407 -4.61 20.77 -5.92
C GLU A 407 -5.89 20.25 -5.24
N PHE A 408 -6.21 20.77 -4.07
CA PHE A 408 -7.46 20.45 -3.36
C PHE A 408 -8.13 21.71 -2.84
N ILE A 409 -9.46 21.69 -2.80
CA ILE A 409 -10.25 22.64 -2.01
C ILE A 409 -10.92 21.85 -0.90
N ALA A 410 -10.34 21.89 0.30
CA ALA A 410 -11.01 21.39 1.50
C ALA A 410 -11.99 22.43 2.03
N TYR A 411 -13.04 22.00 2.72
CA TYR A 411 -14.01 22.91 3.31
C TYR A 411 -14.46 22.45 4.69
N ASP A 412 -14.69 23.42 5.57
CA ASP A 412 -15.50 23.20 6.76
C ASP A 412 -16.95 23.67 6.50
N ARG A 413 -17.72 23.93 7.54
CA ARG A 413 -19.11 24.40 7.39
C ARG A 413 -19.24 25.81 6.82
N GLN A 414 -18.16 26.57 6.64
CA GLN A 414 -18.20 27.99 6.32
C GLN A 414 -17.08 28.44 5.38
N ASP A 415 -15.89 27.93 5.60
CA ASP A 415 -14.65 28.40 4.99
C ASP A 415 -14.07 27.33 4.06
N LEU A 416 -13.41 27.81 3.01
CA LEU A 416 -12.71 27.03 2.01
C LEU A 416 -11.20 27.15 2.23
N TYR A 417 -10.50 26.03 2.13
CA TYR A 417 -9.07 25.91 2.35
C TYR A 417 -8.43 25.36 1.09
N ARG A 418 -7.79 26.25 0.32
CA ARG A 418 -7.04 25.86 -0.85
C ARG A 418 -5.72 25.21 -0.46
N VAL A 419 -5.47 24.03 -1.01
CA VAL A 419 -4.26 23.23 -0.76
C VAL A 419 -3.52 23.06 -2.07
N LEU A 420 -2.31 23.59 -2.13
CA LEU A 420 -1.44 23.53 -3.30
C LEU A 420 -0.01 23.21 -2.87
N LEU A 421 0.65 22.28 -3.57
CA LEU A 421 2.05 21.87 -3.30
C LEU A 421 2.31 21.50 -1.82
N ASN A 422 1.38 20.77 -1.20
CA ASN A 422 1.42 20.38 0.22
C ASN A 422 1.41 21.57 1.21
N SER A 423 0.91 22.74 0.78
CA SER A 423 0.72 23.91 1.62
C SER A 423 -0.75 24.35 1.59
N VAL A 424 -1.25 24.87 2.70
CA VAL A 424 -2.60 25.41 2.82
C VAL A 424 -2.56 26.95 2.80
N GLU A 425 -3.39 27.56 1.98
CA GLU A 425 -3.58 29.01 1.90
C GLU A 425 -4.44 29.52 3.07
N ASP A 426 -4.62 30.84 3.19
CA ASP A 426 -5.53 31.38 4.20
C ASP A 426 -7.00 31.05 3.83
N PRO A 427 -7.86 30.71 4.80
CA PRO A 427 -9.22 30.32 4.52
C PRO A 427 -10.02 31.45 3.88
N GLU A 428 -10.82 31.10 2.88
CA GLU A 428 -11.76 32.01 2.24
C GLU A 428 -13.20 31.66 2.63
N ARG A 429 -13.91 32.64 3.20
CA ARG A 429 -15.32 32.49 3.55
C ARG A 429 -16.15 32.31 2.28
N LEU A 430 -16.91 31.22 2.17
CA LEU A 430 -17.80 31.02 1.01
C LEU A 430 -18.97 32.00 1.06
N ILE A 431 -19.67 32.05 2.20
CA ILE A 431 -20.83 32.90 2.44
C ILE A 431 -21.01 33.17 3.95
N ASP A 432 -21.46 34.37 4.32
CA ASP A 432 -21.52 34.78 5.74
C ASP A 432 -22.70 34.15 6.50
N ASP A 433 -23.88 34.11 5.89
CA ASP A 433 -25.15 33.83 6.56
C ASP A 433 -25.62 32.37 6.46
N GLU A 434 -24.96 31.54 5.67
CA GLU A 434 -25.34 30.15 5.40
C GLU A 434 -24.18 29.20 5.71
N LEU A 435 -24.47 27.93 5.98
CA LEU A 435 -23.45 26.90 6.19
C LEU A 435 -23.41 25.94 5.00
N ILE A 436 -22.21 25.49 4.64
CA ILE A 436 -21.97 24.45 3.65
C ILE A 436 -22.50 23.13 4.21
N LEU A 437 -23.32 22.44 3.42
CA LEU A 437 -23.77 21.07 3.66
C LEU A 437 -22.91 20.09 2.89
N ASP A 438 -22.70 20.36 1.60
CA ASP A 438 -22.01 19.47 0.71
C ASP A 438 -21.46 20.20 -0.51
N ALA A 439 -20.49 19.59 -1.20
CA ALA A 439 -19.80 20.22 -2.32
C ALA A 439 -19.28 19.20 -3.33
N ASP A 440 -19.19 19.61 -4.60
CA ASP A 440 -18.65 18.79 -5.67
C ASP A 440 -17.93 19.64 -6.73
N ASP A 441 -17.02 19.04 -7.50
CA ASP A 441 -16.47 19.69 -8.69
C ASP A 441 -17.46 19.66 -9.85
N PHE A 442 -17.37 20.64 -10.77
CA PHE A 442 -18.20 20.68 -11.96
C PHE A 442 -17.32 20.77 -13.23
N PRO A 443 -16.67 19.66 -13.65
CA PRO A 443 -15.64 19.66 -14.68
C PRO A 443 -16.04 20.35 -15.98
N ARG A 444 -17.30 20.13 -16.41
CA ARG A 444 -17.84 20.67 -17.66
C ARG A 444 -17.80 22.19 -17.73
N TYR A 445 -17.98 22.85 -16.59
CA TYR A 445 -18.01 24.30 -16.47
C TYR A 445 -16.75 24.85 -15.80
N GLN A 446 -15.85 23.98 -15.33
CA GLN A 446 -14.64 24.36 -14.59
C GLN A 446 -14.96 25.21 -13.35
N THR A 447 -16.05 24.85 -12.66
CA THR A 447 -16.50 25.46 -11.41
C THR A 447 -16.55 24.40 -10.31
N MET A 448 -16.82 24.84 -9.09
CA MET A 448 -17.19 23.98 -7.96
C MET A 448 -18.56 24.42 -7.48
N VAL A 449 -19.37 23.47 -7.03
CA VAL A 449 -20.74 23.70 -6.59
C VAL A 449 -20.87 23.33 -5.11
N PHE A 450 -21.64 24.12 -4.37
CA PHE A 450 -21.86 23.95 -2.93
C PHE A 450 -23.35 24.03 -2.65
N GLN A 451 -23.89 23.09 -1.89
CA GLN A 451 -25.22 23.17 -1.31
C GLN A 451 -25.14 23.70 0.13
N THR A 452 -26.08 24.55 0.52
CA THR A 452 -26.08 25.19 1.85
C THR A 452 -27.30 24.84 2.70
N THR A 453 -27.25 25.21 3.98
CA THR A 453 -28.35 25.03 4.95
C THR A 453 -29.66 25.71 4.58
N ASP A 454 -29.60 26.77 3.78
CA ASP A 454 -30.78 27.53 3.34
C ASP A 454 -31.38 26.96 2.04
N ASN A 455 -30.95 25.75 1.65
CA ASN A 455 -31.24 25.15 0.36
C ASN A 455 -30.89 26.15 -0.76
N SER A 456 -29.70 26.74 -0.69
CA SER A 456 -29.16 27.52 -1.79
C SER A 456 -28.04 26.72 -2.47
N VAL A 457 -27.77 27.06 -3.73
CA VAL A 457 -26.64 26.51 -4.46
C VAL A 457 -25.70 27.66 -4.79
N ILE A 458 -24.46 27.54 -4.36
CA ILE A 458 -23.40 28.50 -4.63
C ILE A 458 -22.41 27.85 -5.59
N GLU A 459 -22.00 28.56 -6.64
CA GLU A 459 -20.89 28.13 -7.48
C GLU A 459 -19.70 29.07 -7.34
N LEU A 460 -18.50 28.51 -7.30
CA LEU A 460 -17.26 29.27 -7.46
C LEU A 460 -16.95 29.45 -8.95
N VAL A 461 -17.36 30.58 -9.50
CA VAL A 461 -17.11 30.94 -10.90
C VAL A 461 -15.87 31.83 -10.94
N ASN A 462 -14.78 31.36 -11.54
CA ASN A 462 -13.48 32.05 -11.54
C ASN A 462 -13.00 32.43 -10.13
N GLY A 463 -13.22 31.54 -9.15
CA GLY A 463 -12.86 31.78 -7.74
C GLY A 463 -13.72 32.80 -7.03
N GLN A 464 -14.90 33.16 -7.57
CA GLN A 464 -15.84 34.07 -6.91
C GLN A 464 -17.15 33.34 -6.59
N PRO A 465 -17.62 33.37 -5.32
CA PRO A 465 -18.89 32.77 -4.94
C PRO A 465 -20.04 33.47 -5.68
N THR A 466 -20.84 32.67 -6.39
CA THR A 466 -22.00 33.12 -7.15
C THR A 466 -23.22 32.35 -6.69
N SER A 467 -24.19 33.03 -6.10
CA SER A 467 -25.47 32.42 -5.74
C SER A 467 -26.27 32.09 -6.99
N MET A 468 -26.53 30.80 -7.19
CA MET A 468 -27.21 30.26 -8.34
C MET A 468 -28.72 30.22 -8.13
N LYS A 469 -29.46 30.66 -9.15
CA LYS A 469 -30.92 30.59 -9.17
C LYS A 469 -31.38 29.31 -9.86
N THR A 470 -32.58 28.85 -9.51
CA THR A 470 -33.33 27.83 -10.24
C THR A 470 -34.55 28.45 -10.93
N GLU A 471 -34.99 27.87 -12.03
CA GLU A 471 -36.27 28.23 -12.69
C GLU A 471 -37.49 27.71 -11.91
N ASP A 472 -37.29 26.90 -10.86
CA ASP A 472 -38.34 26.51 -9.93
C ASP A 472 -38.76 27.68 -9.03
N PRO A 473 -40.03 28.12 -9.07
CA PRO A 473 -40.54 29.15 -8.17
C PRO A 473 -40.49 28.77 -6.69
N ALA A 474 -40.45 27.47 -6.36
CA ALA A 474 -40.35 26.98 -4.98
C ALA A 474 -38.92 27.03 -4.41
N GLY A 475 -37.91 27.31 -5.25
CA GLY A 475 -36.51 27.32 -4.87
C GLY A 475 -35.84 25.96 -5.04
N TRP A 476 -34.68 25.77 -4.41
CA TRP A 476 -33.96 24.51 -4.50
C TRP A 476 -34.50 23.48 -3.53
N ILE A 477 -34.33 22.21 -3.89
CA ILE A 477 -34.69 21.09 -3.03
C ILE A 477 -33.50 20.76 -2.14
N LYS A 478 -33.78 20.50 -0.86
CA LYS A 478 -32.80 20.05 0.12
C LYS A 478 -32.31 18.65 -0.23
N GLY A 479 -31.00 18.48 -0.23
CA GLY A 479 -30.32 17.20 -0.38
C GLY A 479 -29.53 16.81 0.85
N THR A 480 -29.22 15.52 0.95
CA THR A 480 -28.20 14.97 1.84
C THR A 480 -26.83 14.96 1.16
N ASP A 481 -26.81 14.89 -0.18
CA ASP A 481 -25.62 14.73 -1.01
C ASP A 481 -25.86 15.35 -2.40
N ILE A 482 -24.82 15.89 -3.02
CA ILE A 482 -24.86 16.47 -4.37
C ILE A 482 -23.74 15.92 -5.26
N GLU A 483 -24.07 15.70 -6.53
CA GLU A 483 -23.10 15.21 -7.53
C GLU A 483 -23.32 15.92 -8.85
N THR A 484 -22.26 16.21 -9.58
CA THR A 484 -22.33 16.73 -10.94
C THR A 484 -21.99 15.66 -11.96
N TYR A 485 -22.76 15.63 -13.04
CA TYR A 485 -22.45 14.74 -14.16
C TYR A 485 -22.83 15.37 -15.48
N LEU A 486 -21.84 15.45 -16.38
CA LEU A 486 -21.92 16.16 -17.66
C LEU A 486 -22.33 17.63 -17.45
N ARG A 487 -23.59 17.99 -17.70
CA ARG A 487 -24.09 19.36 -17.58
C ARG A 487 -25.15 19.51 -16.49
N PHE A 488 -25.27 18.50 -15.64
CA PHE A 488 -26.34 18.41 -14.66
C PHE A 488 -25.79 18.38 -13.24
N LEU A 489 -26.52 19.00 -12.34
CA LEU A 489 -26.38 18.82 -10.89
C LEU A 489 -27.48 17.84 -10.44
N TYR A 490 -27.10 16.85 -9.66
CA TYR A 490 -27.97 15.88 -9.03
C TYR A 490 -27.99 16.17 -7.53
N VAL A 491 -29.19 16.14 -6.95
CA VAL A 491 -29.40 16.36 -5.51
C VAL A 491 -30.12 15.13 -4.97
N LEU A 492 -29.44 14.39 -4.09
CA LEU A 492 -30.01 13.21 -3.43
C LEU A 492 -30.90 13.69 -2.28
N SER A 493 -32.20 13.39 -2.34
CA SER A 493 -33.19 13.79 -1.33
C SER A 493 -33.92 12.56 -0.78
N PRO A 494 -33.33 11.86 0.22
CA PRO A 494 -33.94 10.68 0.83
C PRO A 494 -35.31 10.97 1.45
N GLU A 495 -35.47 12.16 2.04
CA GLU A 495 -36.74 12.62 2.64
C GLU A 495 -37.90 12.62 1.63
N ASN A 496 -37.61 12.90 0.35
CA ASN A 496 -38.58 12.90 -0.74
C ASN A 496 -38.57 11.60 -1.56
N ASN A 497 -37.76 10.62 -1.16
CA ASN A 497 -37.49 9.39 -1.91
C ASN A 497 -37.09 9.65 -3.39
N GLN A 498 -36.32 10.71 -3.64
CA GLN A 498 -36.04 11.18 -4.99
C GLN A 498 -34.59 11.66 -5.17
N ILE A 499 -34.09 11.58 -6.41
CA ILE A 499 -32.89 12.28 -6.86
C ILE A 499 -33.34 13.35 -7.84
N TYR A 500 -33.10 14.62 -7.51
CA TYR A 500 -33.51 15.72 -8.36
C TYR A 500 -32.38 16.15 -9.28
N LYS A 501 -32.68 16.16 -10.57
CA LYS A 501 -31.76 16.50 -11.64
C LYS A 501 -32.04 17.90 -12.16
N TYR A 502 -31.02 18.76 -12.12
CA TYR A 502 -31.05 20.13 -12.59
C TYR A 502 -30.11 20.30 -13.78
N GLU A 503 -30.57 20.88 -14.89
CA GLU A 503 -29.68 21.25 -15.99
C GLU A 503 -29.07 22.62 -15.73
N ARG A 504 -27.74 22.69 -15.78
CA ARG A 504 -27.01 23.95 -15.66
C ARG A 504 -27.13 24.76 -16.95
N LEU A 505 -27.73 25.95 -16.86
CA LEU A 505 -27.81 26.94 -17.93
C LEU A 505 -26.64 27.93 -17.82
N ALA A 506 -26.75 29.16 -18.31
CA ALA A 506 -25.64 30.13 -18.29
C ALA A 506 -25.35 30.73 -16.89
N ASN A 507 -26.39 31.11 -16.15
CA ASN A 507 -26.28 31.76 -14.83
C ASN A 507 -27.37 31.31 -13.85
N ARG A 508 -27.97 30.15 -14.11
CA ARG A 508 -29.05 29.53 -13.34
C ARG A 508 -29.16 28.05 -13.73
N TYR A 509 -30.05 27.35 -13.05
CA TYR A 509 -30.45 25.99 -13.37
C TYR A 509 -31.92 25.93 -13.78
N THR A 510 -32.30 24.88 -14.50
CA THR A 510 -33.70 24.59 -14.80
C THR A 510 -34.49 24.25 -13.54
N ALA A 511 -35.81 24.11 -13.65
CA ALA A 511 -36.61 23.43 -12.62
C ALA A 511 -36.13 21.98 -12.41
N PRO A 512 -36.31 21.40 -11.21
CA PRO A 512 -35.91 20.03 -10.91
C PRO A 512 -36.69 19.02 -11.74
N ALA A 513 -35.99 18.05 -12.30
CA ALA A 513 -36.58 16.85 -12.86
C ALA A 513 -36.34 15.66 -11.92
N GLU A 514 -37.39 14.90 -11.64
CA GLU A 514 -37.26 13.64 -10.91
C GLU A 514 -36.47 12.62 -11.74
N TYR A 515 -35.48 11.98 -11.12
CA TYR A 515 -34.65 10.96 -11.77
C TYR A 515 -35.03 9.55 -11.33
N ASN A 516 -35.20 9.31 -10.03
CA ASN A 516 -35.60 8.01 -9.47
C ASN A 516 -37.05 7.66 -9.85
N VAL A 517 -37.25 6.50 -10.47
CA VAL A 517 -38.55 6.02 -10.93
C VAL A 517 -39.15 4.99 -9.96
N ASN A 518 -38.33 4.09 -9.41
CA ASN A 518 -38.81 2.93 -8.66
C ASN A 518 -37.89 2.49 -7.50
N GLY A 519 -36.82 3.22 -7.21
CA GLY A 519 -35.92 2.94 -6.10
C GLY A 519 -36.46 3.44 -4.76
N ASP A 520 -36.04 2.75 -3.71
CA ASP A 520 -36.24 3.17 -2.32
C ASP A 520 -34.92 3.75 -1.77
N LEU A 521 -34.91 5.07 -1.62
CA LEU A 521 -33.79 5.87 -1.19
C LEU A 521 -33.84 6.20 0.31
N GLU A 522 -34.77 5.62 1.08
CA GLU A 522 -34.82 5.82 2.53
C GLU A 522 -33.49 5.38 3.17
N GLY A 523 -32.87 6.25 3.98
CA GLY A 523 -31.57 5.98 4.59
C GLY A 523 -30.39 6.02 3.62
N ALA A 524 -30.54 6.62 2.43
CA ALA A 524 -29.41 6.86 1.54
C ALA A 524 -28.47 7.95 2.10
N LEU A 525 -27.17 7.68 2.03
CA LEU A 525 -26.11 8.49 2.62
C LEU A 525 -25.35 9.29 1.56
N ASP A 526 -25.02 8.65 0.44
CA ASP A 526 -24.04 9.14 -0.53
C ASP A 526 -24.33 8.54 -1.92
N MET A 527 -23.99 9.24 -3.00
CA MET A 527 -24.05 8.71 -4.36
C MET A 527 -22.78 8.99 -5.17
N ALA A 528 -22.52 8.16 -6.17
CA ALA A 528 -21.48 8.40 -7.16
C ALA A 528 -22.01 8.17 -8.58
N ILE A 529 -21.58 8.98 -9.55
CA ILE A 529 -22.13 8.97 -10.91
C ILE A 529 -21.07 8.73 -11.99
N ASP A 530 -21.24 7.68 -12.80
CA ASP A 530 -20.45 7.43 -14.02
C ASP A 530 -21.30 7.24 -15.30
N GLY A 531 -22.58 7.62 -15.19
CA GLY A 531 -23.64 7.27 -16.13
C GLY A 531 -24.64 6.30 -15.50
N ASN A 532 -24.18 5.39 -14.64
CA ASN A 532 -25.01 4.82 -13.58
C ASN A 532 -24.95 5.75 -12.36
N ILE A 533 -25.96 5.69 -11.50
CA ILE A 533 -25.87 6.22 -10.14
C ILE A 533 -25.73 5.04 -9.20
N TYR A 534 -24.63 5.02 -8.44
CA TYR A 534 -24.41 4.10 -7.34
C TYR A 534 -24.78 4.82 -6.05
N LEU A 535 -25.70 4.25 -5.28
CA LEU A 535 -26.23 4.85 -4.06
C LEU A 535 -25.83 3.98 -2.88
N LEU A 536 -25.15 4.56 -1.90
CA LEU A 536 -24.82 3.91 -0.64
C LEU A 536 -25.88 4.25 0.41
N LYS A 537 -26.43 3.22 1.07
CA LYS A 537 -27.40 3.36 2.14
C LYS A 537 -26.82 2.96 3.49
N GLU A 538 -27.45 3.42 4.56
CA GLU A 538 -27.20 2.95 5.92
C GLU A 538 -27.20 1.41 5.99
N GLY A 539 -26.24 0.85 6.73
CA GLY A 539 -26.06 -0.60 6.83
C GLY A 539 -25.31 -1.24 5.66
N GLY A 540 -24.87 -0.46 4.68
CA GLY A 540 -23.96 -0.91 3.62
C GLY A 540 -24.65 -1.50 2.39
N GLU A 541 -25.96 -1.29 2.23
CA GLU A 541 -26.66 -1.63 1.00
C GLU A 541 -26.23 -0.68 -0.14
N VAL A 542 -25.94 -1.24 -1.32
CA VAL A 542 -25.58 -0.46 -2.51
C VAL A 542 -26.62 -0.68 -3.59
N MET A 543 -27.35 0.38 -3.94
CA MET A 543 -28.32 0.37 -5.02
C MET A 543 -27.70 0.97 -6.29
N ARG A 544 -28.05 0.41 -7.46
CA ARG A 544 -27.65 0.97 -8.76
C ARG A 544 -28.85 1.42 -9.56
N LEU A 545 -28.81 2.64 -10.07
CA LEU A 545 -29.82 3.21 -10.95
C LEU A 545 -29.22 3.47 -12.33
N LEU A 546 -29.93 3.09 -13.39
CA LEU A 546 -29.56 3.42 -14.76
C LEU A 546 -30.77 4.03 -15.45
N ARG A 547 -30.63 5.30 -15.88
CA ARG A 547 -31.73 6.10 -16.47
C ARG A 547 -32.96 6.16 -15.54
N GLY A 548 -32.71 6.25 -14.24
CA GLY A 548 -33.75 6.39 -13.22
C GLY A 548 -34.34 5.08 -12.70
N GLU A 549 -34.09 3.95 -13.36
CA GLU A 549 -34.62 2.65 -12.93
C GLU A 549 -33.59 1.86 -12.13
N VAL A 550 -34.05 1.22 -11.05
CA VAL A 550 -33.24 0.27 -10.28
C VAL A 550 -32.80 -0.88 -11.18
N LYS A 551 -31.50 -1.18 -11.14
CA LYS A 551 -30.91 -2.34 -11.80
C LYS A 551 -30.35 -3.29 -10.74
N PRO A 552 -30.49 -4.62 -10.91
CA PRO A 552 -29.83 -5.58 -10.05
C PRO A 552 -28.34 -5.28 -9.97
N PHE A 553 -27.84 -5.20 -8.74
CA PHE A 553 -26.44 -4.96 -8.47
C PHE A 553 -26.07 -5.65 -7.16
N THR A 554 -25.02 -6.46 -7.23
CA THR A 554 -24.42 -7.16 -6.10
C THR A 554 -22.91 -7.11 -6.31
N ILE A 555 -22.16 -7.10 -5.22
CA ILE A 555 -20.70 -7.18 -5.26
C ILE A 555 -20.32 -8.60 -4.89
N ARG A 556 -19.91 -9.40 -5.89
CA ARG A 556 -19.49 -10.78 -5.65
C ARG A 556 -18.22 -10.84 -4.79
N HIS A 557 -18.14 -11.86 -3.95
CA HIS A 557 -17.02 -12.11 -3.05
C HIS A 557 -16.74 -10.97 -2.06
N LEU A 558 -17.71 -10.07 -1.86
CA LEU A 558 -17.64 -9.08 -0.80
C LEU A 558 -17.73 -9.81 0.55
N PRO A 559 -16.80 -9.56 1.49
CA PRO A 559 -16.91 -10.13 2.83
C PRO A 559 -18.22 -9.70 3.52
N GLU A 560 -18.73 -10.53 4.42
CA GLU A 560 -19.96 -10.23 5.16
C GLU A 560 -19.79 -8.95 6.00
N GLU A 561 -20.84 -8.12 6.07
CA GLU A 561 -20.85 -6.83 6.79
C GLU A 561 -19.73 -5.85 6.38
N ALA A 562 -19.08 -6.07 5.22
CA ALA A 562 -17.91 -5.30 4.81
C ALA A 562 -18.20 -3.81 4.53
N LEU A 563 -19.44 -3.48 4.21
CA LEU A 563 -19.88 -2.09 3.94
C LEU A 563 -20.76 -1.52 5.07
N LYS A 564 -20.95 -2.24 6.18
CA LYS A 564 -21.92 -1.88 7.23
C LYS A 564 -21.78 -0.44 7.73
N ASN A 565 -20.54 0.00 7.90
CA ASN A 565 -20.20 1.34 8.41
C ASN A 565 -19.64 2.25 7.31
N ALA A 566 -19.80 1.88 6.03
CA ALA A 566 -19.35 2.73 4.95
C ALA A 566 -20.20 4.00 4.91
N ILE A 567 -19.55 5.15 4.77
CA ILE A 567 -20.23 6.47 4.72
C ILE A 567 -20.06 7.17 3.38
N ARG A 568 -19.02 6.83 2.59
CA ARG A 568 -18.77 7.37 1.26
C ARG A 568 -18.62 6.28 0.23
N VAL A 569 -19.10 6.54 -0.98
CA VAL A 569 -18.84 5.81 -2.22
C VAL A 569 -18.22 6.78 -3.22
N TYR A 570 -17.04 6.44 -3.73
CA TYR A 570 -16.36 7.24 -4.73
C TYR A 570 -16.17 6.42 -6.01
N LYS A 571 -16.43 7.02 -7.16
CA LYS A 571 -16.30 6.34 -8.46
C LYS A 571 -15.29 7.04 -9.36
N VAL A 572 -14.22 6.33 -9.68
CA VAL A 572 -13.26 6.77 -10.72
C VAL A 572 -13.86 6.49 -12.10
N PHE A 573 -13.76 7.44 -13.04
CA PHE A 573 -14.25 7.27 -14.41
C PHE A 573 -13.58 6.07 -15.11
N ASP A 574 -14.38 5.18 -15.72
CA ASP A 574 -13.93 3.88 -16.27
C ASP A 574 -13.13 2.98 -15.31
N GLY A 575 -13.13 3.32 -14.02
CA GLY A 575 -12.36 2.68 -12.96
C GLY A 575 -13.21 1.95 -11.92
N HIS A 576 -12.61 1.72 -10.75
CA HIS A 576 -13.22 1.05 -9.60
C HIS A 576 -14.15 1.95 -8.77
N LEU A 577 -15.01 1.28 -7.98
CA LEU A 577 -15.76 1.86 -6.87
C LEU A 577 -14.93 1.72 -5.59
N TYR A 578 -14.89 2.79 -4.82
CA TYR A 578 -14.23 2.88 -3.53
C TYR A 578 -15.26 3.16 -2.45
N PHE A 579 -15.20 2.45 -1.33
CA PHE A 579 -16.12 2.65 -0.20
C PHE A 579 -15.32 2.95 1.07
N LEU A 580 -15.53 4.12 1.67
CA LEU A 580 -14.85 4.55 2.88
C LEU A 580 -15.62 4.10 4.13
N ASP A 581 -14.98 3.28 4.95
CA ASP A 581 -15.47 2.83 6.27
C ASP A 581 -14.56 3.43 7.36
N PRO A 582 -14.96 4.57 7.98
CA PRO A 582 -14.15 5.27 8.96
C PRO A 582 -14.06 4.50 10.28
N VAL A 583 -15.08 3.72 10.64
CA VAL A 583 -15.13 2.97 11.91
C VAL A 583 -14.10 1.85 11.93
N ALA A 584 -13.96 1.13 10.81
CA ALA A 584 -12.95 0.09 10.64
C ALA A 584 -11.61 0.64 10.11
N GLY A 585 -11.51 1.95 9.83
CA GLY A 585 -10.32 2.58 9.27
C GLY A 585 -9.90 1.95 7.95
N ARG A 586 -10.83 1.72 7.02
CA ARG A 586 -10.56 1.01 5.78
C ARG A 586 -11.26 1.60 4.56
N VAL A 587 -10.74 1.27 3.39
CA VAL A 587 -11.36 1.56 2.09
C VAL A 587 -11.51 0.27 1.31
N LEU A 588 -12.72 -0.05 0.88
CA LEU A 588 -13.00 -1.24 0.07
C LEU A 588 -13.05 -0.89 -1.41
N VAL A 589 -12.53 -1.77 -2.24
CA VAL A 589 -12.48 -1.58 -3.70
C VAL A 589 -13.28 -2.67 -4.39
N ALA A 590 -14.19 -2.27 -5.27
CA ALA A 590 -14.99 -3.19 -6.06
C ALA A 590 -15.09 -2.71 -7.52
N THR A 591 -15.31 -3.65 -8.44
CA THR A 591 -15.65 -3.27 -9.81
C THR A 591 -17.11 -2.82 -9.91
N PRO A 592 -17.44 -1.85 -10.79
CA PRO A 592 -18.80 -1.32 -10.96
C PRO A 592 -19.79 -2.27 -11.64
N GLY A 593 -19.32 -3.45 -12.09
CA GLY A 593 -20.06 -4.34 -12.98
C GLY A 593 -20.16 -3.78 -14.41
N SER A 594 -20.81 -4.51 -15.33
CA SER A 594 -21.00 -4.02 -16.70
C SER A 594 -22.08 -2.94 -16.75
N SER A 595 -21.90 -1.94 -17.62
CA SER A 595 -22.85 -0.84 -17.85
C SER A 595 -24.20 -1.30 -18.44
N ALA A 596 -24.26 -2.51 -19.01
CA ALA A 596 -25.47 -3.08 -19.62
C ALA A 596 -26.24 -4.04 -18.69
N GLY A 597 -25.77 -4.22 -17.45
CA GLY A 597 -26.25 -5.24 -16.52
C GLY A 597 -25.13 -6.21 -16.17
N GLY A 598 -24.86 -6.36 -14.88
CA GLY A 598 -23.75 -7.17 -14.40
C GLY A 598 -23.46 -6.90 -12.93
N GLU A 599 -22.95 -7.91 -12.25
CA GLU A 599 -22.52 -7.86 -10.86
C GLU A 599 -21.15 -7.20 -10.78
N GLY A 600 -20.95 -6.38 -9.75
CA GLY A 600 -19.62 -5.97 -9.33
C GLY A 600 -18.85 -7.15 -8.75
N THR A 601 -17.55 -7.00 -8.59
CA THR A 601 -16.71 -8.01 -7.94
C THR A 601 -15.76 -7.30 -6.99
N TYR A 602 -15.69 -7.80 -5.76
CA TYR A 602 -14.73 -7.34 -4.77
C TYR A 602 -13.30 -7.53 -5.30
N VAL A 603 -12.50 -6.47 -5.22
CA VAL A 603 -11.11 -6.47 -5.70
C VAL A 603 -10.17 -6.66 -4.52
N ARG A 604 -10.28 -5.80 -3.51
CA ARG A 604 -9.39 -5.72 -2.34
C ARG A 604 -9.95 -4.76 -1.29
N GLN A 605 -9.29 -4.70 -0.14
CA GLN A 605 -9.52 -3.64 0.85
C GLN A 605 -8.20 -3.09 1.35
N TYR A 606 -8.16 -1.79 1.59
CA TYR A 606 -7.06 -1.09 2.20
C TYR A 606 -7.37 -0.83 3.67
N ILE A 607 -6.57 -1.37 4.58
CA ILE A 607 -6.64 -1.01 6.00
C ILE A 607 -5.66 0.13 6.23
N LEU A 608 -6.14 1.23 6.77
CA LEU A 608 -5.39 2.45 7.01
C LEU A 608 -4.85 2.43 8.44
N GLU A 609 -3.54 2.35 8.58
CA GLU A 609 -2.86 2.24 9.88
C GLU A 609 -1.97 3.46 10.13
N GLY A 610 -2.06 4.03 11.32
CA GLY A 610 -1.16 5.10 11.77
C GLY A 610 -1.74 5.94 12.89
N ASP A 611 -0.88 6.41 13.80
CA ASP A 611 -1.29 7.15 14.99
C ASP A 611 -1.82 8.58 14.70
N GLN A 612 -1.71 9.03 13.45
CA GLN A 612 -2.02 10.41 13.05
C GLN A 612 -3.29 10.57 12.21
N ILE A 613 -4.05 9.50 12.02
CA ILE A 613 -5.30 9.54 11.26
C ILE A 613 -6.44 9.82 12.23
N GLY A 614 -7.13 10.94 12.03
CA GLY A 614 -8.34 11.29 12.77
C GLY A 614 -9.56 10.50 12.28
N GLU A 615 -10.75 11.03 12.55
CA GLU A 615 -11.99 10.48 12.01
C GLU A 615 -12.08 10.85 10.53
N LEU A 616 -11.99 9.84 9.65
CA LEU A 616 -12.05 10.04 8.20
C LEU A 616 -13.44 10.51 7.79
N LYS A 617 -13.50 11.58 6.99
CA LYS A 617 -14.74 12.23 6.55
C LYS A 617 -15.04 12.00 5.08
N ASP A 618 -13.98 11.99 4.26
CA ASP A 618 -14.14 11.97 2.81
C ASP A 618 -12.92 11.37 2.10
N ILE A 619 -13.10 11.01 0.83
CA ILE A 619 -12.13 10.30 0.00
C ILE A 619 -12.11 10.87 -1.42
N TYR A 620 -10.91 11.01 -1.98
CA TYR A 620 -10.72 11.30 -3.39
C TYR A 620 -9.68 10.33 -3.95
N VAL A 621 -9.99 9.70 -5.09
CA VAL A 621 -9.05 8.83 -5.80
C VAL A 621 -8.73 9.48 -7.16
N ASP A 622 -7.45 9.54 -7.49
CA ASP A 622 -7.02 10.09 -8.77
C ASP A 622 -7.54 9.25 -9.95
N GLU A 623 -7.69 9.87 -11.13
CA GLU A 623 -8.22 9.22 -12.34
C GLU A 623 -7.45 7.95 -12.75
N GLU A 624 -6.21 7.81 -12.29
CA GLU A 624 -5.34 6.68 -12.59
C GLU A 624 -5.43 5.53 -11.61
N GLU A 625 -6.09 5.75 -10.47
CA GLU A 625 -6.10 4.85 -9.33
C GLU A 625 -4.70 4.53 -8.80
N THR A 626 -3.81 5.52 -8.81
CA THR A 626 -2.45 5.41 -8.28
C THR A 626 -2.30 6.01 -6.89
N LYS A 627 -3.16 6.96 -6.53
CA LYS A 627 -3.17 7.63 -5.24
C LYS A 627 -4.59 7.79 -4.73
N MET A 628 -4.74 7.53 -3.44
CA MET A 628 -5.96 7.81 -2.70
C MET A 628 -5.66 8.85 -1.64
N TYR A 629 -6.45 9.91 -1.67
CA TYR A 629 -6.42 11.01 -0.72
C TYR A 629 -7.59 10.86 0.22
N LEU A 630 -7.35 11.18 1.49
CA LEU A 630 -8.29 10.98 2.58
C LEU A 630 -8.23 12.22 3.45
N ILE A 631 -9.39 12.78 3.81
CA ILE A 631 -9.46 13.89 4.76
C ILE A 631 -10.03 13.40 6.08
N ASP A 632 -9.38 13.78 7.18
CA ASP A 632 -9.94 13.68 8.54
C ASP A 632 -10.44 15.05 9.02
N ASP A 633 -10.80 15.17 10.28
CA ASP A 633 -11.29 16.41 10.89
C ASP A 633 -10.38 17.63 10.65
N LYS A 634 -9.07 17.43 10.39
CA LYS A 634 -8.07 18.51 10.33
C LYS A 634 -7.02 18.37 9.24
N ARG A 635 -6.88 17.23 8.59
CA ARG A 635 -5.70 16.87 7.80
C ARG A 635 -6.10 16.14 6.54
N ILE A 636 -5.34 16.39 5.48
CA ILE A 636 -5.39 15.58 4.26
C ILE A 636 -4.20 14.64 4.28
N HIS A 637 -4.47 13.36 4.03
CA HIS A 637 -3.49 12.29 3.92
C HIS A 637 -3.50 11.71 2.51
N VAL A 638 -2.40 11.06 2.13
CA VAL A 638 -2.28 10.30 0.88
C VAL A 638 -1.73 8.92 1.13
N VAL A 639 -2.23 7.96 0.37
CA VAL A 639 -1.62 6.65 0.19
C VAL A 639 -1.40 6.37 -1.28
N ASP A 640 -0.30 5.70 -1.58
CA ASP A 640 -0.03 5.15 -2.91
C ASP A 640 -0.73 3.78 -3.02
N LEU A 641 -1.48 3.56 -4.11
CA LEU A 641 -2.27 2.36 -4.35
C LEU A 641 -1.53 1.28 -5.17
N ARG A 642 -0.25 1.51 -5.50
CA ARG A 642 0.57 0.67 -6.39
C ARG A 642 1.18 -0.55 -5.70
#